data_AF-D0N920-F1
#
_entry.id   AF-D0N920-F1
#
_cell.length_a   1.000
_cell.length_b   1.000
_cell.length_c   1.000
_cell.angle_alpha   90.00
_cell.angle_beta   90.00
_cell.angle_gamma   90.00
#
_symmetry.space_group_name_H-M   'P 1'
#
loop_
_entity.id
_entity.type
_entity.pdbx_description
1 polymer ?
#
loop_
_entity_poly.entity_id
_entity_poly.type
_entity_poly.pdbx_seq_one_letter_code
_entity_poly.pdbx_strand_id
1 'polypeptide(L)'
;MDDGTSSVYSAPTPLRPFMDGGVLSTDASSNRKRRVEVLGGLTPTVTRAPPGSLGSPAVRAASNGPSVLQMFTADHSGSRLGSSFSSTSSASTLASSWGVRSARDPEQEPELNMNGNLPNKRSRVAPYALPGPQFEAMKEDSQNLLEAMSISQQNTQECTQTLEDSPSLCLMRLVLHPEVDKAVTAFQKNALEKKGLYRIEMQMLTPRVTLGRESYVGIFDMKTSGVDPVKLSRTHCIIETALDPETHRHAVFITDKSTNGIRIDGVQVQKNKKYKVADGQKITLLSSRQGNVLLGYVAEDPHVRGAQEGGKLTQTAILADSQDKSQQGPNLQEYTLGVLFSAPLVGKDIHGKYHPIAELDVKREYSILQKSLVEASKFAKRPAAINDAGGNNGPGTMSRIYQCPRQISVVAKFANTDTFRAMVTLGCRALHFSGHGDENHLYFEDGMGLVHPIPHKGLQELFSAGGAGESTLRLVFVSACSSAPLAYAFVACGIPHVIGVRTNQKIEDYAAIEFTRAFYLALATGKPVGASFTIAQQSVAKSPNIRGPMAVAEKFMLLPEDGDHSEIIFPLAAVESSSTINLEPMKKKRYPKLWFDDLPAMCQGFCNRSVEVYKICLALMMTQSRITRLVTICGEEGIGKTAVAHAVANYVGPRITSEGGVRIFSVAKLAQDEMDEHVGMMRRNINIANGRCRVLTRLETMVSDHLKQHKARIEFNGQHMLMVMDGCDYLLRNDSRRDRFRVFLSDILTNNASLKIVLTARTSICADGAVRGHGERLYTLSKFDMKSATMMLVSLMSRPIRVEELKHARAVNSTDKLELIASHPALRATMGIPKRIADLAGRLNETTMDKIQVDERDVGLLK
;
A
#
# COMPACT_ATOMS: atom_id res chain seq x y z
N MET A 1 -50.66 52.45 -11.97
CA MET A 1 -49.41 52.57 -12.74
C MET A 1 -48.98 51.15 -13.08
N ASP A 2 -49.86 50.38 -13.70
CA ASP A 2 -50.28 50.39 -15.13
C ASP A 2 -49.32 49.46 -15.88
N ASP A 3 -49.74 48.22 -16.14
CA ASP A 3 -50.35 47.74 -17.41
C ASP A 3 -49.27 47.44 -18.46
N GLY A 4 -49.24 46.33 -19.19
CA GLY A 4 -50.17 45.21 -19.34
C GLY A 4 -49.74 44.31 -20.51
N THR A 5 -50.50 43.22 -20.71
CA THR A 5 -50.79 42.51 -22.00
C THR A 5 -49.67 41.68 -22.68
N SER A 6 -49.73 40.33 -22.71
CA SER A 6 -50.48 39.41 -23.64
C SER A 6 -49.96 39.47 -25.09
N SER A 7 -49.77 38.44 -25.92
CA SER A 7 -50.35 37.09 -26.15
C SER A 7 -49.42 36.38 -27.22
N VAL A 8 -49.08 35.08 -27.20
CA VAL A 8 -49.76 33.83 -27.65
C VAL A 8 -49.78 33.56 -29.19
N TYR A 9 -49.44 32.29 -29.56
CA TYR A 9 -49.53 31.54 -30.86
C TYR A 9 -48.48 31.87 -31.96
N SER A 10 -47.93 30.97 -32.80
CA SER A 10 -48.20 29.58 -33.21
C SER A 10 -47.09 29.08 -34.18
N ALA A 11 -46.84 27.77 -34.26
CA ALA A 11 -46.12 27.12 -35.39
C ALA A 11 -46.99 27.13 -36.67
N PRO A 12 -46.44 26.98 -37.90
CA PRO A 12 -46.36 25.63 -38.50
C PRO A 12 -45.30 25.40 -39.64
N THR A 13 -44.97 24.14 -39.92
CA THR A 13 -44.50 23.55 -41.21
C THR A 13 -45.60 23.64 -42.31
N PRO A 14 -45.50 23.20 -43.61
CA PRO A 14 -44.42 22.54 -44.40
C PRO A 14 -44.31 22.95 -45.93
N LEU A 15 -43.50 22.20 -46.70
CA LEU A 15 -43.60 21.81 -48.14
C LEU A 15 -42.67 22.43 -49.24
N ARG A 16 -41.96 21.47 -49.89
CA ARG A 16 -41.34 21.29 -51.24
C ARG A 16 -41.96 22.07 -52.43
N PRO A 17 -41.39 22.13 -53.69
CA PRO A 17 -40.80 21.01 -54.51
C PRO A 17 -39.74 21.31 -55.62
N PHE A 18 -39.42 20.24 -56.42
CA PHE A 18 -38.70 20.12 -57.72
C PHE A 18 -37.15 20.05 -57.73
N MET A 19 -36.45 19.44 -58.71
CA MET A 19 -36.39 18.14 -59.43
C MET A 19 -35.16 18.24 -60.37
N ASP A 20 -34.43 17.12 -60.57
CA ASP A 20 -33.44 16.79 -61.64
C ASP A 20 -32.27 17.76 -61.93
N GLY A 21 -31.05 17.36 -62.29
CA GLY A 21 -30.48 16.10 -62.77
C GLY A 21 -29.29 16.50 -63.67
N GLY A 22 -28.11 15.87 -63.51
CA GLY A 22 -26.93 16.25 -64.30
C GLY A 22 -25.70 15.39 -64.03
N VAL A 23 -25.59 14.31 -64.79
CA VAL A 23 -24.44 13.40 -64.92
C VAL A 23 -23.37 14.06 -65.81
N LEU A 24 -22.09 13.88 -65.48
CA LEU A 24 -21.02 13.77 -66.49
C LEU A 24 -19.85 12.95 -65.95
N SER A 25 -19.57 11.88 -66.70
CA SER A 25 -18.50 10.89 -66.60
C SER A 25 -17.21 11.36 -67.25
N THR A 26 -16.08 10.72 -66.89
CA THR A 26 -15.03 10.16 -67.79
C THR A 26 -13.96 9.52 -66.88
N ASP A 27 -13.89 8.18 -66.86
CA ASP A 27 -12.86 7.34 -67.51
C ASP A 27 -11.50 7.34 -66.79
N ALA A 28 -10.72 6.27 -66.66
CA ALA A 28 -10.87 4.83 -66.88
C ALA A 28 -9.54 4.17 -66.45
N SER A 29 -9.61 2.91 -65.99
CA SER A 29 -8.55 1.87 -66.13
C SER A 29 -7.24 2.02 -65.31
N SER A 30 -6.55 1.00 -64.80
CA SER A 30 -6.72 -0.45 -64.83
C SER A 30 -5.89 -1.15 -63.72
N ASN A 31 -6.35 -2.36 -63.41
CA ASN A 31 -5.82 -3.43 -62.54
C ASN A 31 -4.37 -3.91 -62.79
N ARG A 32 -3.72 -4.44 -61.74
CA ARG A 32 -3.17 -5.84 -61.59
C ARG A 32 -2.25 -5.91 -60.35
N LYS A 33 -2.50 -6.75 -59.34
CA LYS A 33 -2.19 -8.20 -59.15
C LYS A 33 -0.69 -8.60 -59.09
N ARG A 34 -0.36 -9.30 -57.99
CA ARG A 34 0.68 -10.34 -57.73
C ARG A 34 2.08 -9.94 -57.23
N ARG A 35 2.35 -10.32 -55.96
CA ARG A 35 3.29 -11.35 -55.46
C ARG A 35 4.55 -11.62 -56.32
N VAL A 36 5.75 -11.45 -55.73
CA VAL A 36 6.86 -12.44 -55.53
C VAL A 36 8.11 -11.73 -54.96
N GLU A 37 8.90 -12.50 -54.22
CA GLU A 37 10.10 -12.26 -53.42
C GLU A 37 11.32 -11.64 -54.13
N VAL A 38 12.27 -11.09 -53.34
CA VAL A 38 13.72 -11.43 -53.26
C VAL A 38 14.62 -10.23 -52.90
N LEU A 39 15.43 -10.44 -51.84
CA LEU A 39 16.73 -9.87 -51.41
C LEU A 39 17.14 -8.39 -51.67
N GLY A 40 17.71 -7.79 -50.59
CA GLY A 40 18.95 -7.00 -50.67
C GLY A 40 18.94 -5.69 -49.88
N GLY A 41 19.84 -5.53 -48.91
CA GLY A 41 20.05 -4.22 -48.26
C GLY A 41 20.87 -4.25 -46.97
N LEU A 42 22.19 -4.32 -47.11
CA LEU A 42 23.24 -4.29 -46.09
C LEU A 42 23.18 -3.05 -45.18
N THR A 43 23.55 -3.20 -43.89
CA THR A 43 24.09 -2.10 -43.07
C THR A 43 25.39 -2.54 -42.39
N PRO A 44 26.48 -1.75 -42.46
CA PRO A 44 27.73 -2.06 -41.78
C PRO A 44 27.91 -1.30 -40.47
N THR A 45 28.75 -1.89 -39.64
CA THR A 45 29.34 -1.45 -38.37
C THR A 45 30.37 -0.31 -38.49
N VAL A 46 30.64 0.39 -37.36
CA VAL A 46 31.97 0.80 -36.79
C VAL A 46 32.12 2.29 -36.35
N THR A 47 32.30 2.44 -35.02
CA THR A 47 33.09 3.42 -34.18
C THR A 47 32.86 4.94 -34.20
N ARG A 48 32.84 5.56 -32.99
CA ARG A 48 33.96 6.40 -32.43
C ARG A 48 33.72 6.80 -30.95
N ALA A 49 34.78 6.75 -30.15
CA ALA A 49 34.85 7.12 -28.72
C ALA A 49 35.09 8.63 -28.47
N PRO A 50 34.91 9.15 -27.22
CA PRO A 50 35.47 10.42 -26.76
C PRO A 50 36.79 10.24 -25.94
N PRO A 51 37.68 11.25 -25.87
CA PRO A 51 39.02 11.14 -25.27
C PRO A 51 39.08 11.44 -23.74
N GLY A 52 40.16 10.93 -23.10
CA GLY A 52 40.52 11.00 -21.66
C GLY A 52 40.94 12.40 -21.14
N SER A 53 41.52 12.59 -19.94
CA SER A 53 42.45 11.78 -19.14
C SER A 53 42.67 12.49 -17.77
N LEU A 54 42.88 11.84 -16.62
CA LEU A 54 44.14 11.62 -15.87
C LEU A 54 43.75 11.63 -14.36
N GLY A 55 44.25 10.83 -13.42
CA GLY A 55 45.24 9.77 -13.42
C GLY A 55 45.25 9.09 -12.02
N SER A 56 45.61 7.82 -11.99
CA SER A 56 46.00 7.05 -10.80
C SER A 56 47.48 6.67 -10.94
N PRO A 57 48.18 6.32 -9.86
CA PRO A 57 49.31 5.41 -9.94
C PRO A 57 48.94 4.05 -9.32
N ALA A 58 49.17 3.01 -10.11
CA ALA A 58 49.21 1.62 -9.67
C ALA A 58 50.66 1.23 -9.34
N VAL A 59 50.88 0.30 -8.41
CA VAL A 59 52.08 -0.55 -8.42
C VAL A 59 51.69 -2.01 -8.22
N ARG A 60 51.98 -2.74 -9.30
CA ARG A 60 52.18 -4.17 -9.59
C ARG A 60 52.21 -5.20 -8.45
N ALA A 61 51.56 -6.31 -8.80
CA ALA A 61 51.66 -7.65 -8.24
C ALA A 61 53.06 -8.28 -8.40
N ALA A 62 53.38 -9.19 -7.48
CA ALA A 62 54.27 -10.32 -7.72
C ALA A 62 53.67 -11.57 -7.06
N SER A 63 53.51 -12.60 -7.87
CA SER A 63 53.10 -13.97 -7.56
C SER A 63 54.22 -14.74 -6.85
N ASN A 64 53.88 -15.59 -5.88
CA ASN A 64 54.40 -16.96 -5.72
C ASN A 64 53.66 -17.67 -4.58
N GLY A 65 53.17 -18.89 -4.84
CA GLY A 65 52.64 -19.81 -3.82
C GLY A 65 53.74 -20.37 -2.90
N PRO A 66 53.42 -21.26 -1.94
CA PRO A 66 52.87 -22.58 -2.28
C PRO A 66 51.70 -23.07 -1.39
N SER A 67 51.17 -24.23 -1.77
CA SER A 67 50.19 -25.05 -1.05
C SER A 67 50.86 -26.23 -0.31
N VAL A 68 50.05 -26.95 0.49
CA VAL A 68 50.19 -28.33 1.03
C VAL A 68 50.45 -28.48 2.55
N LEU A 69 49.38 -28.89 3.25
CA LEU A 69 49.20 -30.05 4.16
C LEU A 69 50.34 -30.61 5.06
N GLN A 70 49.93 -30.97 6.30
CA GLN A 70 50.59 -31.81 7.33
C GLN A 70 51.74 -31.11 8.10
N MET A 71 51.94 -31.24 9.42
CA MET A 71 51.73 -32.36 10.34
C MET A 71 51.85 -31.90 11.82
N PHE A 72 51.55 -32.83 12.73
CA PHE A 72 51.63 -32.82 14.20
C PHE A 72 52.99 -32.43 14.84
N THR A 73 52.95 -32.33 16.19
CA THR A 73 54.02 -32.31 17.23
C THR A 73 54.58 -30.92 17.57
N ALA A 74 54.17 -30.29 18.67
CA ALA A 74 54.59 -30.48 20.08
C ALA A 74 55.99 -29.92 20.35
N ASP A 75 56.07 -28.88 21.20
CA ASP A 75 57.13 -28.82 22.20
C ASP A 75 56.81 -27.92 23.40
N HIS A 76 57.32 -28.37 24.55
CA HIS A 76 57.04 -27.98 25.92
C HIS A 76 57.91 -26.81 26.42
N SER A 77 57.33 -25.98 27.29
CA SER A 77 57.93 -25.48 28.56
C SER A 77 56.84 -24.67 29.29
N GLY A 78 56.54 -24.78 30.58
CA GLY A 78 57.16 -25.46 31.72
C GLY A 78 57.10 -24.54 32.94
N SER A 79 56.07 -24.69 33.79
CA SER A 79 55.95 -24.34 35.25
C SER A 79 54.50 -23.93 35.58
N ARG A 80 53.63 -24.79 36.14
CA ARG A 80 53.52 -25.39 37.49
C ARG A 80 53.19 -24.41 38.62
N LEU A 81 51.92 -24.44 39.03
CA LEU A 81 51.33 -24.59 40.39
C LEU A 81 49.81 -24.44 40.18
N GLY A 82 48.88 -25.32 40.54
CA GLY A 82 48.89 -26.47 41.43
C GLY A 82 47.62 -26.39 42.30
N SER A 83 46.73 -27.38 42.17
CA SER A 83 45.56 -27.70 43.02
C SER A 83 44.29 -26.85 42.86
N SER A 84 43.06 -27.31 43.14
CA SER A 84 42.34 -28.60 43.11
C SER A 84 41.04 -28.35 43.88
N PHE A 85 39.98 -29.09 43.50
CA PHE A 85 38.82 -29.45 44.33
C PHE A 85 37.65 -28.48 44.55
N SER A 86 36.53 -29.16 44.74
CA SER A 86 35.13 -28.83 44.61
C SER A 86 34.46 -28.45 45.93
N SER A 87 33.28 -27.83 45.79
CA SER A 87 32.05 -28.07 46.56
C SER A 87 31.97 -27.73 48.06
N THR A 88 30.80 -27.16 48.39
CA THR A 88 30.01 -27.19 49.65
C THR A 88 30.19 -26.14 50.75
N SER A 89 29.03 -25.89 51.40
CA SER A 89 28.69 -25.13 52.61
C SER A 89 28.44 -23.63 52.40
N SER A 90 27.21 -23.07 52.52
CA SER A 90 26.08 -23.20 53.46
C SER A 90 26.29 -22.51 54.81
N ALA A 91 25.19 -21.86 55.27
CA ALA A 91 24.84 -21.38 56.62
C ALA A 91 24.74 -19.84 56.70
N SER A 92 23.53 -19.27 56.63
CA SER A 92 22.51 -19.07 57.71
C SER A 92 22.69 -17.68 58.36
N THR A 93 21.65 -16.88 58.60
CA THR A 93 20.64 -17.13 59.64
C THR A 93 19.41 -16.22 59.52
N LEU A 94 18.24 -16.85 59.71
CA LEU A 94 17.10 -16.50 60.59
C LEU A 94 16.30 -15.21 60.28
N ALA A 95 15.05 -15.34 59.80
CA ALA A 95 13.81 -15.71 60.52
C ALA A 95 13.05 -14.43 60.94
N SER A 96 11.72 -14.30 60.90
CA SER A 96 10.60 -15.18 60.55
C SER A 96 9.32 -14.34 60.74
N SER A 97 8.23 -14.62 60.01
CA SER A 97 6.96 -15.16 60.60
C SER A 97 5.82 -14.12 60.56
N TRP A 98 4.54 -14.32 60.18
CA TRP A 98 3.64 -15.38 59.66
C TRP A 98 2.43 -14.62 59.01
N GLY A 99 1.78 -15.07 57.92
CA GLY A 99 0.66 -16.04 57.86
C GLY A 99 -0.69 -15.38 58.21
N VAL A 100 -1.84 -15.51 57.51
CA VAL A 100 -2.54 -16.70 56.98
C VAL A 100 -3.82 -16.26 56.18
N ARG A 101 -4.12 -16.98 55.07
CA ARG A 101 -5.39 -17.53 54.46
C ARG A 101 -6.78 -16.97 54.91
N SER A 102 -7.93 -17.04 54.22
CA SER A 102 -8.47 -17.53 52.91
C SER A 102 -10.00 -17.26 52.85
N ALA A 103 -10.54 -16.99 51.63
CA ALA A 103 -11.83 -17.40 51.02
C ALA A 103 -13.28 -17.10 51.57
N ARG A 104 -14.09 -16.54 50.63
CA ARG A 104 -15.50 -16.85 50.16
C ARG A 104 -16.79 -16.22 50.78
N ASP A 105 -17.50 -15.49 49.88
CA ASP A 105 -18.97 -15.40 49.55
C ASP A 105 -20.05 -15.04 50.60
N PRO A 106 -21.34 -14.70 50.25
CA PRO A 106 -22.05 -14.57 48.95
C PRO A 106 -23.06 -13.37 48.76
N GLU A 107 -23.54 -13.23 47.50
CA GLU A 107 -24.86 -12.87 46.90
C GLU A 107 -26.05 -12.12 47.58
N GLN A 108 -26.76 -11.37 46.69
CA GLN A 108 -28.23 -11.24 46.44
C GLN A 108 -29.05 -9.99 46.88
N GLU A 109 -29.78 -9.46 45.87
CA GLU A 109 -30.89 -8.48 45.66
C GLU A 109 -32.04 -8.38 46.71
N PRO A 110 -33.19 -7.64 46.56
CA PRO A 110 -33.74 -6.81 45.42
C PRO A 110 -34.53 -5.48 45.76
N GLU A 111 -34.89 -4.74 44.68
CA GLU A 111 -36.18 -4.09 44.29
C GLU A 111 -36.89 -2.84 44.91
N LEU A 112 -37.28 -1.95 43.96
CA LEU A 112 -38.60 -1.31 43.69
C LEU A 112 -39.09 0.06 44.29
N ASN A 113 -39.26 1.00 43.33
CA ASN A 113 -40.46 1.79 42.97
C ASN A 113 -40.87 3.17 43.58
N MET A 114 -40.97 4.12 42.63
CA MET A 114 -42.10 5.00 42.26
C MET A 114 -42.33 6.42 42.85
N ASN A 115 -42.51 7.34 41.87
CA ASN A 115 -43.45 8.47 41.75
C ASN A 115 -43.13 9.87 42.34
N GLY A 116 -42.95 10.84 41.42
CA GLY A 116 -43.98 11.86 41.16
C GLY A 116 -43.73 13.33 41.57
N ASN A 117 -43.85 14.22 40.57
CA ASN A 117 -44.33 15.61 40.61
C ASN A 117 -43.36 16.81 40.79
N LEU A 118 -43.28 17.61 39.72
CA LEU A 118 -43.03 19.07 39.65
C LEU A 118 -44.27 19.86 40.18
N PRO A 119 -44.18 21.13 40.67
CA PRO A 119 -44.09 22.30 39.76
C PRO A 119 -43.49 23.66 40.27
N ASN A 120 -42.97 24.44 39.31
CA ASN A 120 -43.07 25.91 39.07
C ASN A 120 -43.33 26.95 40.21
N LYS A 121 -42.45 27.98 40.34
CA LYS A 121 -42.64 29.41 39.93
C LYS A 121 -41.67 30.43 40.60
N ARG A 122 -41.04 31.26 39.75
CA ARG A 122 -40.76 32.74 39.80
C ARG A 122 -40.48 33.44 41.16
N SER A 123 -39.35 34.17 41.23
CA SER A 123 -39.32 35.65 41.17
C SER A 123 -37.88 36.23 41.07
N ARG A 124 -37.79 37.46 40.59
CA ARG A 124 -36.61 38.24 40.13
C ARG A 124 -35.89 38.97 41.27
N VAL A 125 -34.57 39.18 41.16
CA VAL A 125 -33.86 40.51 41.25
C VAL A 125 -32.47 40.39 40.57
N ALA A 126 -32.08 41.37 39.76
CA ALA A 126 -30.72 41.65 39.25
C ALA A 126 -30.39 43.13 39.61
N PRO A 127 -29.17 43.70 39.40
CA PRO A 127 -27.93 43.16 38.82
C PRO A 127 -26.63 43.51 39.60
N TYR A 128 -25.53 42.79 39.35
CA TYR A 128 -24.16 43.32 39.46
C TYR A 128 -23.31 42.83 38.28
N ALA A 129 -22.43 43.72 37.83
CA ALA A 129 -21.78 43.73 36.52
C ALA A 129 -20.67 42.69 36.31
N LEU A 130 -20.53 42.27 35.05
CA LEU A 130 -19.55 41.37 34.47
C LEU A 130 -18.14 41.99 34.35
N PRO A 131 -17.10 41.14 34.29
CA PRO A 131 -16.03 41.22 33.31
C PRO A 131 -16.19 40.12 32.23
N GLY A 132 -16.11 40.48 30.94
CA GLY A 132 -16.11 39.55 29.79
C GLY A 132 -14.75 38.85 29.58
N PRO A 133 -14.28 38.64 28.34
CA PRO A 133 -14.78 37.81 27.24
C PRO A 133 -14.22 36.36 27.29
N GLN A 134 -13.65 35.92 28.42
CA GLN A 134 -13.04 34.58 28.55
C GLN A 134 -14.07 33.47 28.81
N PHE A 135 -15.25 33.81 29.34
CA PHE A 135 -16.31 32.84 29.62
C PHE A 135 -17.18 32.50 28.41
N GLU A 136 -17.23 33.37 27.39
CA GLU A 136 -17.94 33.09 26.14
C GLU A 136 -17.13 32.17 25.23
N ALA A 137 -15.80 32.37 25.12
CA ALA A 137 -14.93 31.47 24.37
C ALA A 137 -14.91 30.03 24.94
N MET A 138 -14.92 29.88 26.27
CA MET A 138 -15.02 28.56 26.90
C MET A 138 -16.40 27.91 26.75
N LYS A 139 -17.47 28.72 26.68
CA LYS A 139 -18.82 28.20 26.40
C LYS A 139 -18.97 27.81 24.94
N GLU A 140 -18.45 28.58 24.00
CA GLU A 140 -18.41 28.24 22.58
C GLU A 140 -17.56 27.00 22.31
N ASP A 141 -16.38 26.88 22.92
CA ASP A 141 -15.56 25.68 22.78
C ASP A 141 -16.23 24.45 23.42
N SER A 142 -16.91 24.61 24.55
CA SER A 142 -17.65 23.52 25.18
C SER A 142 -18.94 23.16 24.43
N GLN A 143 -19.63 24.13 23.81
CA GLN A 143 -20.79 23.89 22.94
C GLN A 143 -20.37 23.28 21.62
N ASN A 144 -19.26 23.71 21.02
CA ASN A 144 -18.68 23.08 19.83
C ASN A 144 -18.19 21.65 20.13
N LEU A 145 -17.68 21.37 21.35
CA LEU A 145 -17.34 20.01 21.79
C LEU A 145 -18.58 19.16 22.06
N LEU A 146 -19.64 19.72 22.66
CA LEU A 146 -20.91 19.02 22.88
C LEU A 146 -21.68 18.80 21.58
N GLU A 147 -21.60 19.71 20.61
CA GLU A 147 -22.19 19.59 19.29
C GLU A 147 -21.35 18.64 18.41
N ALA A 148 -20.02 18.65 18.53
CA ALA A 148 -19.15 17.64 17.92
C ALA A 148 -19.32 16.24 18.54
N MET A 149 -19.57 16.16 19.86
CA MET A 149 -19.92 14.90 20.54
C MET A 149 -21.36 14.47 20.23
N SER A 150 -22.30 15.41 20.04
CA SER A 150 -23.68 15.15 19.59
C SER A 150 -23.70 14.66 18.15
N ILE A 151 -22.91 15.25 17.26
CA ILE A 151 -22.75 14.79 15.86
C ILE A 151 -22.00 13.44 15.85
N SER A 152 -21.03 13.24 16.72
CA SER A 152 -20.37 11.93 16.92
C SER A 152 -21.35 10.88 17.45
N GLN A 153 -22.23 11.21 18.38
CA GLN A 153 -23.20 10.29 18.98
C GLN A 153 -24.43 10.05 18.09
N GLN A 154 -24.89 11.05 17.33
CA GLN A 154 -25.88 10.86 16.26
C GLN A 154 -25.30 10.00 15.13
N ASN A 155 -24.03 10.17 14.77
CA ASN A 155 -23.34 9.26 13.83
C ASN A 155 -23.07 7.87 14.43
N THR A 156 -23.11 7.70 15.75
CA THR A 156 -22.99 6.39 16.40
C THR A 156 -24.35 5.70 16.58
N GLN A 157 -25.45 6.46 16.68
CA GLN A 157 -26.83 5.93 16.74
C GLN A 157 -27.48 5.76 15.35
N GLU A 158 -27.03 6.47 14.32
CA GLU A 158 -27.34 6.14 12.91
C GLU A 158 -26.45 5.02 12.35
N CYS A 159 -25.39 4.61 13.05
CA CYS A 159 -24.58 3.42 12.74
C CYS A 159 -25.04 2.13 13.44
N THR A 160 -26.21 2.15 14.10
CA THR A 160 -26.95 0.95 14.53
C THR A 160 -28.21 0.70 13.71
N GLN A 161 -28.29 1.24 12.49
CA GLN A 161 -28.90 0.45 11.43
C GLN A 161 -27.79 -0.45 10.93
N THR A 162 -27.87 -1.72 11.33
CA THR A 162 -27.29 -2.80 10.54
C THR A 162 -27.48 -2.43 9.07
N LEU A 163 -26.39 -2.19 8.35
CA LEU A 163 -26.37 -2.51 6.94
C LEU A 163 -26.71 -3.99 6.92
N GLU A 164 -28.00 -4.30 6.82
CA GLU A 164 -28.43 -5.58 6.30
C GLU A 164 -27.60 -5.77 5.05
N ASP A 165 -26.86 -6.88 5.01
CA ASP A 165 -26.15 -7.37 3.84
C ASP A 165 -26.88 -6.86 2.62
N SER A 166 -26.31 -5.95 1.83
CA SER A 166 -26.85 -5.78 0.49
C SER A 166 -26.57 -7.11 -0.16
N PRO A 167 -27.56 -8.01 -0.30
CA PRO A 167 -27.32 -9.17 -1.12
C PRO A 167 -27.07 -8.54 -2.48
N SER A 168 -26.11 -9.01 -3.23
CA SER A 168 -26.13 -8.81 -4.67
C SER A 168 -27.54 -9.22 -5.16
N LEU A 169 -28.45 -8.26 -5.28
CA LEU A 169 -29.86 -8.55 -5.55
C LEU A 169 -29.99 -9.29 -6.88
N CYS A 170 -28.99 -9.12 -7.77
CA CYS A 170 -28.83 -9.83 -9.04
C CYS A 170 -28.29 -11.25 -8.85
N LEU A 171 -29.14 -12.24 -9.11
CA LEU A 171 -28.83 -13.67 -9.06
C LEU A 171 -28.17 -14.17 -10.37
N MET A 172 -28.52 -13.57 -11.51
CA MET A 172 -28.03 -13.97 -12.83
C MET A 172 -28.26 -12.85 -13.84
N ARG A 173 -27.32 -12.64 -14.76
CA ARG A 173 -27.46 -11.71 -15.90
C ARG A 173 -27.56 -12.50 -17.20
N LEU A 174 -28.54 -12.20 -18.04
CA LEU A 174 -28.62 -12.72 -19.41
C LEU A 174 -28.10 -11.64 -20.36
N VAL A 175 -26.99 -11.91 -21.02
CA VAL A 175 -26.37 -11.02 -22.03
C VAL A 175 -26.66 -11.54 -23.42
N LEU A 176 -26.90 -10.66 -24.39
CA LEU A 176 -27.19 -11.05 -25.78
C LEU A 176 -26.09 -11.99 -26.33
N HIS A 177 -26.48 -13.04 -27.05
CA HIS A 177 -25.54 -14.03 -27.57
C HIS A 177 -24.51 -13.36 -28.52
N PRO A 178 -23.20 -13.71 -28.45
CA PRO A 178 -22.16 -13.02 -29.22
C PRO A 178 -22.37 -12.99 -30.74
N GLU A 179 -22.99 -14.03 -31.31
CA GLU A 179 -23.34 -14.05 -32.75
C GLU A 179 -24.45 -13.05 -33.09
N VAL A 180 -25.38 -12.85 -32.16
CA VAL A 180 -26.48 -11.89 -32.31
C VAL A 180 -25.95 -10.47 -32.08
N ASP A 181 -25.12 -10.24 -31.06
CA ASP A 181 -24.48 -8.93 -30.79
C ASP A 181 -23.61 -8.45 -31.96
N LYS A 182 -22.97 -9.36 -32.70
CA LYS A 182 -22.23 -9.04 -33.94
C LYS A 182 -23.13 -8.75 -35.14
N ALA A 183 -24.34 -9.30 -35.18
CA ALA A 183 -25.27 -9.17 -36.29
C ALA A 183 -26.19 -7.94 -36.18
N VAL A 184 -26.34 -7.36 -34.97
CA VAL A 184 -27.19 -6.18 -34.74
C VAL A 184 -26.50 -4.86 -35.09
N THR A 185 -27.25 -3.94 -35.70
CA THR A 185 -26.77 -2.58 -36.00
C THR A 185 -26.74 -1.70 -34.74
N ALA A 186 -25.99 -0.58 -34.78
CA ALA A 186 -25.92 0.37 -33.67
C ALA A 186 -27.29 0.93 -33.25
N PHE A 187 -28.20 1.13 -34.21
CA PHE A 187 -29.57 1.57 -33.94
C PHE A 187 -30.37 0.51 -33.18
N GLN A 188 -30.25 -0.75 -33.59
CA GLN A 188 -30.93 -1.88 -32.93
C GLN A 188 -30.38 -2.15 -31.54
N LYS A 189 -29.07 -1.99 -31.34
CA LYS A 189 -28.44 -2.08 -30.02
C LYS A 189 -29.00 -1.04 -29.04
N ASN A 190 -29.13 0.21 -29.47
CA ASN A 190 -29.74 1.28 -28.66
C ASN A 190 -31.23 0.98 -28.37
N ALA A 191 -31.97 0.43 -29.35
CA ALA A 191 -33.37 0.01 -29.14
C ALA A 191 -33.51 -1.14 -28.14
N LEU A 192 -32.59 -2.12 -28.16
CA LEU A 192 -32.53 -3.22 -27.18
C LEU A 192 -32.18 -2.71 -25.78
N GLU A 193 -31.26 -1.76 -25.65
CA GLU A 193 -30.88 -1.14 -24.38
C GLU A 193 -32.06 -0.36 -23.78
N LYS A 194 -32.74 0.46 -24.57
CA LYS A 194 -33.94 1.20 -24.12
C LYS A 194 -35.08 0.30 -23.64
N LYS A 195 -35.24 -0.89 -24.23
CA LYS A 195 -36.25 -1.88 -23.83
C LYS A 195 -35.76 -2.83 -22.73
N GLY A 196 -34.53 -2.68 -22.22
CA GLY A 196 -33.96 -3.56 -21.19
C GLY A 196 -33.70 -5.00 -21.67
N LEU A 197 -33.64 -5.22 -22.99
CA LEU A 197 -33.48 -6.54 -23.61
C LEU A 197 -32.05 -6.82 -24.06
N TYR A 198 -31.18 -5.80 -24.04
CA TYR A 198 -29.75 -5.97 -24.33
C TYR A 198 -29.02 -6.73 -23.21
N ARG A 199 -29.41 -6.45 -21.96
CA ARG A 199 -28.94 -7.14 -20.75
C ARG A 199 -30.11 -7.25 -19.79
N ILE A 200 -30.49 -8.48 -19.46
CA ILE A 200 -31.61 -8.76 -18.55
C ILE A 200 -31.02 -9.21 -17.22
N GLU A 201 -31.25 -8.44 -16.16
CA GLU A 201 -30.78 -8.76 -14.82
C GLU A 201 -31.90 -9.40 -14.00
N MET A 202 -31.69 -10.63 -13.55
CA MET A 202 -32.62 -11.37 -12.72
C MET A 202 -32.30 -11.07 -11.26
N GLN A 203 -33.19 -10.36 -10.58
CA GLN A 203 -33.02 -10.00 -9.18
C GLN A 203 -34.02 -10.74 -8.29
N MET A 204 -33.73 -10.84 -6.98
CA MET A 204 -34.69 -11.39 -6.01
C MET A 204 -36.04 -10.63 -6.02
N LEU A 205 -36.02 -9.33 -6.34
CA LEU A 205 -37.21 -8.48 -6.41
C LEU A 205 -37.88 -8.45 -7.80
N THR A 206 -37.23 -8.99 -8.84
CA THR A 206 -37.82 -9.15 -10.19
C THR A 206 -38.03 -10.63 -10.49
N PRO A 207 -39.06 -11.25 -9.88
CA PRO A 207 -39.14 -12.69 -9.79
C PRO A 207 -39.41 -13.38 -11.13
N ARG A 208 -39.83 -12.63 -12.17
CA ARG A 208 -40.24 -13.20 -13.44
C ARG A 208 -40.10 -12.22 -14.61
N VAL A 209 -39.44 -12.66 -15.67
CA VAL A 209 -39.34 -11.99 -16.97
C VAL A 209 -39.96 -12.89 -18.04
N THR A 210 -40.80 -12.33 -18.89
CA THR A 210 -41.42 -13.06 -20.02
C THR A 210 -40.89 -12.51 -21.33
N LEU A 211 -40.24 -13.35 -22.11
CA LEU A 211 -39.75 -12.99 -23.45
C LEU A 211 -40.72 -13.54 -24.49
N GLY A 212 -41.14 -12.68 -25.40
CA GLY A 212 -42.12 -13.02 -26.43
C GLY A 212 -41.98 -12.16 -27.67
N ARG A 213 -42.83 -12.42 -28.66
CA ARG A 213 -42.87 -11.67 -29.93
C ARG A 213 -42.87 -10.16 -29.70
N GLU A 214 -43.76 -9.67 -28.86
CA GLU A 214 -43.94 -8.22 -28.58
C GLU A 214 -42.68 -7.56 -28.00
N SER A 215 -41.82 -8.33 -27.32
CA SER A 215 -40.54 -7.83 -26.80
C SER A 215 -39.63 -7.34 -27.94
N TYR A 216 -39.66 -8.01 -29.10
CA TYR A 216 -38.71 -7.78 -30.20
C TYR A 216 -39.31 -7.10 -31.43
N VAL A 217 -40.64 -6.97 -31.50
CA VAL A 217 -41.33 -6.20 -32.55
C VAL A 217 -40.87 -4.74 -32.51
N GLY A 218 -40.55 -4.20 -33.68
CA GLY A 218 -40.00 -2.83 -33.86
C GLY A 218 -38.49 -2.70 -33.60
N ILE A 219 -37.83 -3.75 -33.11
CA ILE A 219 -36.36 -3.82 -33.01
C ILE A 219 -35.79 -4.60 -34.19
N PHE A 220 -36.37 -5.77 -34.46
CA PHE A 220 -35.95 -6.67 -35.52
C PHE A 220 -37.00 -6.77 -36.62
N ASP A 221 -36.53 -6.84 -37.86
CA ASP A 221 -37.33 -7.22 -39.02
C ASP A 221 -36.55 -8.19 -39.93
N MET A 222 -37.29 -8.96 -40.73
CA MET A 222 -36.67 -9.98 -41.58
C MET A 222 -35.78 -9.38 -42.68
N LYS A 223 -35.98 -8.11 -43.05
CA LYS A 223 -35.24 -7.43 -44.12
C LYS A 223 -33.89 -6.88 -43.67
N THR A 224 -33.80 -6.33 -42.45
CA THR A 224 -32.57 -5.67 -41.97
C THR A 224 -31.75 -6.53 -41.02
N SER A 225 -32.39 -7.41 -40.24
CA SER A 225 -31.72 -8.15 -39.16
C SER A 225 -31.66 -9.67 -39.35
N GLY A 226 -32.37 -10.22 -40.34
CA GLY A 226 -32.49 -11.67 -40.54
C GLY A 226 -33.26 -12.40 -39.43
N VAL A 227 -33.63 -11.70 -38.36
CA VAL A 227 -34.50 -12.18 -37.29
C VAL A 227 -35.93 -11.80 -37.64
N ASP A 228 -36.82 -12.79 -37.67
CA ASP A 228 -38.24 -12.58 -37.90
C ASP A 228 -39.01 -12.79 -36.58
N PRO A 229 -39.42 -11.70 -35.90
CA PRO A 229 -40.18 -11.80 -34.65
C PRO A 229 -41.47 -12.60 -34.78
N VAL A 230 -42.04 -12.76 -35.98
CA VAL A 230 -43.25 -13.58 -36.21
C VAL A 230 -43.00 -15.05 -35.83
N LYS A 231 -41.75 -15.52 -35.93
CA LYS A 231 -41.35 -16.87 -35.53
C LYS A 231 -41.27 -17.06 -34.01
N LEU A 232 -41.31 -15.96 -33.24
CA LEU A 232 -41.50 -16.04 -31.79
C LEU A 232 -42.99 -16.16 -31.46
N SER A 233 -43.28 -16.92 -30.42
CA SER A 233 -44.61 -17.01 -29.83
C SER A 233 -44.89 -15.75 -29.01
N ARG A 234 -46.17 -15.40 -28.77
CA ARG A 234 -46.54 -14.23 -27.94
C ARG A 234 -45.90 -14.29 -26.54
N THR A 235 -45.83 -15.49 -25.97
CA THR A 235 -45.02 -15.84 -24.80
C THR A 235 -44.10 -16.98 -25.21
N HIS A 236 -42.82 -16.68 -25.43
CA HIS A 236 -41.87 -17.63 -26.01
C HIS A 236 -41.11 -18.38 -24.91
N CYS A 237 -40.62 -17.68 -23.90
CA CYS A 237 -40.12 -18.28 -22.67
C CYS A 237 -40.41 -17.41 -21.44
N ILE A 238 -40.40 -18.06 -20.28
CA ILE A 238 -40.53 -17.42 -18.98
C ILE A 238 -39.27 -17.73 -18.20
N ILE A 239 -38.62 -16.69 -17.67
CA ILE A 239 -37.47 -16.80 -16.79
C ILE A 239 -37.94 -16.35 -15.41
N GLU A 240 -37.76 -17.17 -14.39
CA GLU A 240 -38.23 -16.88 -13.04
C GLU A 240 -37.20 -17.27 -11.98
N THR A 241 -37.20 -16.54 -10.87
CA THR A 241 -36.36 -16.83 -9.72
C THR A 241 -37.17 -17.67 -8.73
N ALA A 242 -36.68 -18.85 -8.37
CA ALA A 242 -37.34 -19.71 -7.39
C ALA A 242 -36.32 -20.33 -6.43
N LEU A 243 -36.77 -20.77 -5.26
CA LEU A 243 -35.92 -21.51 -4.33
C LEU A 243 -35.61 -22.89 -4.92
N ASP A 244 -34.33 -23.24 -4.99
CA ASP A 244 -33.89 -24.56 -5.45
C ASP A 244 -34.15 -25.62 -4.37
N PRO A 245 -34.92 -26.68 -4.66
CA PRO A 245 -35.26 -27.72 -3.68
C PRO A 245 -34.06 -28.47 -3.10
N GLU A 246 -32.94 -28.57 -3.83
CA GLU A 246 -31.76 -29.32 -3.40
C GLU A 246 -30.78 -28.48 -2.57
N THR A 247 -30.66 -27.19 -2.89
CA THR A 247 -29.64 -26.31 -2.29
C THR A 247 -30.21 -25.27 -1.33
N HIS A 248 -31.54 -25.14 -1.26
CA HIS A 248 -32.26 -24.11 -0.50
C HIS A 248 -31.80 -22.67 -0.80
N ARG A 249 -31.19 -22.43 -1.96
CA ARG A 249 -30.77 -21.10 -2.43
C ARG A 249 -31.65 -20.64 -3.59
N HIS A 250 -31.83 -19.33 -3.73
CA HIS A 250 -32.53 -18.76 -4.89
C HIS A 250 -31.74 -19.03 -6.18
N ALA A 251 -32.38 -19.64 -7.16
CA ALA A 251 -31.81 -19.94 -8.48
C ALA A 251 -32.73 -19.42 -9.58
N VAL A 252 -32.18 -19.24 -10.78
CA VAL A 252 -32.92 -18.81 -11.97
C VAL A 252 -33.34 -20.02 -12.78
N PHE A 253 -34.62 -20.10 -13.11
CA PHE A 253 -35.21 -21.15 -13.92
C PHE A 253 -35.77 -20.57 -15.21
N ILE A 254 -35.64 -21.32 -16.30
CA ILE A 254 -36.26 -20.99 -17.58
C ILE A 254 -37.28 -22.06 -17.96
N THR A 255 -38.43 -21.62 -18.48
CA THR A 255 -39.51 -22.47 -18.94
C THR A 255 -39.85 -22.13 -20.38
N ASP A 256 -39.85 -23.13 -21.24
CA ASP A 256 -40.26 -22.99 -22.64
C ASP A 256 -41.79 -22.97 -22.78
N LYS A 257 -42.32 -21.91 -23.40
CA LYS A 257 -43.73 -21.76 -23.76
C LYS A 257 -43.94 -21.67 -25.27
N SER A 258 -42.87 -21.78 -26.05
CA SER A 258 -42.89 -21.54 -27.48
C SER A 258 -43.54 -22.66 -28.28
N THR A 259 -43.84 -22.35 -29.55
CA THR A 259 -44.27 -23.33 -30.55
C THR A 259 -43.09 -24.01 -31.24
N ASN A 260 -41.96 -23.30 -31.37
CA ASN A 260 -40.78 -23.75 -32.12
C ASN A 260 -39.69 -24.39 -31.22
N GLY A 261 -39.87 -24.37 -29.91
CA GLY A 261 -38.91 -24.85 -28.92
C GLY A 261 -37.79 -23.84 -28.66
N ILE A 262 -37.33 -23.74 -27.41
CA ILE A 262 -36.04 -23.12 -27.08
C ILE A 262 -34.96 -24.20 -26.96
N ARG A 263 -33.70 -23.80 -27.10
CA ARG A 263 -32.55 -24.70 -26.87
C ARG A 263 -31.64 -24.12 -25.80
N ILE A 264 -31.13 -24.98 -24.90
CA ILE A 264 -30.08 -24.64 -23.93
C ILE A 264 -28.85 -25.46 -24.31
N ASP A 265 -27.73 -24.80 -24.57
CA ASP A 265 -26.48 -25.41 -25.08
C ASP A 265 -26.69 -26.31 -26.30
N GLY A 266 -27.61 -25.91 -27.18
CA GLY A 266 -27.95 -26.64 -28.41
C GLY A 266 -28.94 -27.79 -28.22
N VAL A 267 -29.27 -28.17 -26.98
CA VAL A 267 -30.25 -29.22 -26.67
C VAL A 267 -31.64 -28.61 -26.58
N GLN A 268 -32.60 -29.18 -27.31
CA GLN A 268 -34.00 -28.74 -27.27
C GLN A 268 -34.64 -29.12 -25.94
N VAL A 269 -35.21 -28.13 -25.26
CA VAL A 269 -35.85 -28.36 -23.97
C VAL A 269 -37.31 -28.79 -24.14
N GLN A 270 -37.83 -29.54 -23.16
CA GLN A 270 -39.23 -29.93 -23.13
C GLN A 270 -40.14 -28.74 -22.79
N LYS A 271 -41.21 -28.57 -23.56
CA LYS A 271 -42.23 -27.53 -23.35
C LYS A 271 -42.87 -27.66 -21.96
N ASN A 272 -43.10 -26.53 -21.29
CA ASN A 272 -43.69 -26.42 -19.96
C ASN A 272 -42.88 -27.03 -18.79
N LYS A 273 -41.66 -27.53 -19.03
CA LYS A 273 -40.77 -27.99 -17.96
C LYS A 273 -39.81 -26.88 -17.54
N LYS A 274 -39.54 -26.75 -16.24
CA LYS A 274 -38.59 -25.79 -15.68
C LYS A 274 -37.16 -26.35 -15.76
N TYR A 275 -36.22 -25.54 -16.18
CA TYR A 275 -34.79 -25.87 -16.24
C TYR A 275 -33.99 -24.84 -15.45
N LYS A 276 -33.13 -25.31 -14.54
CA LYS A 276 -32.21 -24.45 -13.79
C LYS A 276 -31.12 -23.93 -14.75
N VAL A 277 -30.89 -22.63 -14.74
CA VAL A 277 -29.89 -21.96 -15.57
C VAL A 277 -28.59 -21.83 -14.78
N ALA A 278 -27.47 -22.25 -15.39
CA ALA A 278 -26.13 -22.13 -14.83
C ALA A 278 -25.28 -21.09 -15.58
N ASP A 279 -24.20 -20.63 -14.96
CA ASP A 279 -23.24 -19.71 -15.59
C ASP A 279 -22.68 -20.28 -16.91
N GLY A 280 -22.56 -19.43 -17.92
CA GLY A 280 -22.01 -19.77 -19.23
C GLY A 280 -22.98 -20.48 -20.19
N GLN A 281 -24.18 -20.85 -19.77
CA GLN A 281 -25.14 -21.55 -20.62
C GLN A 281 -25.70 -20.66 -21.74
N LYS A 282 -25.81 -21.22 -22.94
CA LYS A 282 -26.33 -20.56 -24.14
C LYS A 282 -27.82 -20.86 -24.32
N ILE A 283 -28.65 -19.84 -24.21
CA ILE A 283 -30.10 -19.92 -24.38
C ILE A 283 -30.46 -19.42 -25.78
N THR A 284 -30.85 -20.32 -26.67
CA THR A 284 -31.26 -20.00 -28.03
C THR A 284 -32.78 -19.96 -28.13
N LEU A 285 -33.33 -18.80 -28.49
CA LEU A 285 -34.77 -18.59 -28.73
C LEU A 285 -35.14 -18.87 -30.19
N LEU A 286 -34.28 -18.46 -31.13
CA LEU A 286 -34.46 -18.75 -32.55
C LEU A 286 -33.16 -19.26 -33.15
N SER A 287 -33.25 -20.33 -33.93
CA SER A 287 -32.14 -20.87 -34.72
C SER A 287 -32.42 -20.81 -36.22
N SER A 288 -31.38 -20.72 -37.03
CA SER A 288 -31.47 -20.83 -38.49
C SER A 288 -31.70 -22.28 -38.92
N ARG A 289 -32.05 -22.50 -40.20
CA ARG A 289 -32.15 -23.86 -40.77
C ARG A 289 -30.82 -24.63 -40.75
N GLN A 290 -29.69 -23.91 -40.66
CA GLN A 290 -28.34 -24.47 -40.57
C GLN A 290 -27.88 -24.65 -39.11
N GLY A 291 -28.73 -24.32 -38.12
CA GLY A 291 -28.43 -24.51 -36.70
C GLY A 291 -27.80 -23.30 -35.98
N ASN A 292 -27.54 -22.19 -36.69
CA ASN A 292 -26.93 -20.99 -36.09
C ASN A 292 -27.92 -20.24 -35.19
N VAL A 293 -27.41 -19.51 -34.19
CA VAL A 293 -28.24 -18.74 -33.24
C VAL A 293 -28.68 -17.43 -33.91
N LEU A 294 -29.96 -17.30 -34.24
CA LEU A 294 -30.55 -16.06 -34.78
C LEU A 294 -30.93 -15.09 -33.66
N LEU A 295 -31.42 -15.60 -32.54
CA LEU A 295 -31.75 -14.81 -31.35
C LEU A 295 -31.53 -15.68 -30.10
N GLY A 296 -30.80 -15.15 -29.12
CA GLY A 296 -30.49 -15.88 -27.90
C GLY A 296 -29.65 -15.05 -26.92
N TYR A 297 -29.42 -15.63 -25.75
CA TYR A 297 -28.69 -15.04 -24.63
C TYR A 297 -27.65 -16.02 -24.08
N VAL A 298 -26.65 -15.50 -23.39
CA VAL A 298 -25.72 -16.26 -22.55
C VAL A 298 -25.98 -15.87 -21.10
N ALA A 299 -26.15 -16.86 -20.25
CA ALA A 299 -26.28 -16.65 -18.82
C ALA A 299 -24.91 -16.37 -18.19
N GLU A 300 -24.83 -15.32 -17.38
CA GLU A 300 -23.63 -14.87 -16.69
C GLU A 300 -23.96 -14.67 -15.22
N ASP A 301 -23.30 -15.45 -14.36
CA ASP A 301 -23.38 -15.26 -12.91
C ASP A 301 -22.37 -14.17 -12.51
N PRO A 302 -22.84 -13.02 -11.97
CA PRO A 302 -21.95 -11.94 -11.54
C PRO A 302 -20.88 -12.39 -10.53
N HIS A 303 -21.15 -13.44 -9.74
CA HIS A 303 -20.25 -13.98 -8.73
C HIS A 303 -19.17 -14.89 -9.30
N VAL A 304 -19.45 -15.55 -10.43
CA VAL A 304 -18.48 -16.40 -11.13
C VAL A 304 -17.61 -15.58 -12.07
N ARG A 305 -18.16 -14.53 -12.69
CA ARG A 305 -17.42 -13.67 -13.62
C ARG A 305 -16.56 -12.58 -13.00
N GLY A 306 -16.82 -12.16 -11.76
CA GLY A 306 -15.82 -11.40 -10.99
C GLY A 306 -14.49 -12.15 -10.86
N ALA A 307 -14.52 -13.49 -10.90
CA ALA A 307 -13.34 -14.35 -10.89
C ALA A 307 -12.77 -14.66 -12.31
N GLN A 308 -13.52 -14.46 -13.40
CA GLN A 308 -13.10 -14.79 -14.77
C GLN A 308 -12.88 -13.59 -15.71
N GLU A 309 -13.47 -12.41 -15.48
CA GLU A 309 -13.28 -11.22 -16.33
C GLU A 309 -11.91 -10.55 -16.14
N GLY A 310 -11.15 -10.92 -15.12
CA GLY A 310 -9.71 -10.69 -15.06
C GLY A 310 -8.90 -11.41 -16.15
N GLY A 311 -9.50 -12.37 -16.89
CA GLY A 311 -8.80 -13.18 -17.88
C GLY A 311 -8.95 -12.74 -19.34
N LYS A 312 -10.02 -12.01 -19.73
CA LYS A 312 -10.39 -11.84 -21.16
C LYS A 312 -9.89 -10.55 -21.84
N LEU A 313 -9.34 -9.58 -21.10
CA LEU A 313 -8.60 -8.46 -21.70
C LEU A 313 -7.23 -8.88 -22.28
N THR A 314 -6.81 -10.12 -22.05
CA THR A 314 -5.49 -10.63 -22.45
C THR A 314 -5.45 -11.22 -23.86
N GLN A 315 -6.54 -11.32 -24.61
CA GLN A 315 -6.50 -12.12 -25.86
C GLN A 315 -6.15 -11.37 -27.14
N THR A 316 -6.17 -10.04 -27.14
CA THR A 316 -5.75 -9.23 -28.31
C THR A 316 -4.29 -8.78 -28.26
N ALA A 317 -3.58 -9.07 -27.16
CA ALA A 317 -2.13 -8.87 -27.04
C ALA A 317 -1.30 -10.14 -27.32
N ILE A 318 -1.94 -11.30 -27.55
CA ILE A 318 -1.28 -12.62 -27.69
C ILE A 318 -0.86 -12.94 -29.15
N LEU A 319 -0.72 -11.95 -30.02
CA LEU A 319 -0.02 -12.15 -31.31
C LEU A 319 1.39 -11.57 -31.34
N ALA A 320 1.90 -11.05 -30.21
CA ALA A 320 3.28 -10.61 -30.10
C ALA A 320 4.12 -11.35 -29.04
N ASP A 321 3.56 -12.32 -28.31
CA ASP A 321 4.27 -12.98 -27.19
C ASP A 321 4.04 -14.50 -27.14
N SER A 322 3.88 -15.13 -28.31
CA SER A 322 3.84 -16.59 -28.43
C SER A 322 5.24 -17.20 -28.38
N GLN A 323 5.88 -17.20 -27.20
CA GLN A 323 6.92 -18.14 -26.79
C GLN A 323 7.11 -18.09 -25.25
N ASP A 324 6.10 -18.52 -24.49
CA ASP A 324 6.34 -19.10 -23.15
C ASP A 324 5.03 -19.72 -22.61
N LYS A 325 4.78 -20.98 -22.94
CA LYS A 325 3.75 -21.80 -22.29
C LYS A 325 4.43 -22.94 -21.54
N SER A 326 4.93 -22.66 -20.35
CA SER A 326 4.92 -23.65 -19.27
C SER A 326 4.89 -22.93 -17.90
N GLN A 327 3.90 -23.30 -17.09
CA GLN A 327 3.78 -23.01 -15.66
C GLN A 327 3.35 -21.59 -15.22
N GLN A 328 2.07 -21.27 -15.43
CA GLN A 328 1.31 -20.46 -14.46
C GLN A 328 -0.03 -21.15 -14.21
N GLY A 329 -0.04 -22.06 -13.23
CA GLY A 329 -1.26 -22.58 -12.60
C GLY A 329 -1.71 -21.67 -11.44
N PRO A 330 -2.92 -21.88 -10.90
CA PRO A 330 -3.46 -21.10 -9.78
C PRO A 330 -2.51 -21.17 -8.56
N ASN A 331 -2.33 -20.05 -7.86
CA ASN A 331 -1.51 -19.96 -6.65
C ASN A 331 -1.99 -21.01 -5.63
N LEU A 332 -1.21 -22.07 -5.44
CA LEU A 332 -1.41 -22.99 -4.32
C LEU A 332 -1.10 -22.20 -3.03
N GLN A 333 -2.10 -22.09 -2.13
CA GLN A 333 -1.97 -21.46 -0.81
C GLN A 333 -0.74 -21.94 -0.03
N GLU A 334 -0.30 -23.18 -0.30
CA GLU A 334 0.86 -23.85 0.30
C GLU A 334 2.21 -23.15 0.11
N TYR A 335 2.38 -22.29 -0.91
CA TYR A 335 3.66 -21.61 -1.19
C TYR A 335 3.57 -20.09 -1.09
N THR A 336 2.62 -19.58 -0.33
CA THR A 336 2.43 -18.15 -0.12
C THR A 336 3.11 -17.69 1.17
N LEU A 337 4.01 -16.71 1.05
CA LEU A 337 4.58 -15.93 2.15
C LEU A 337 3.83 -14.60 2.26
N GLY A 338 3.05 -14.46 3.33
CA GLY A 338 2.45 -13.19 3.72
C GLY A 338 3.50 -12.29 4.37
N VAL A 339 3.50 -11.01 4.05
CA VAL A 339 4.35 -9.99 4.68
C VAL A 339 3.48 -8.81 5.09
N LEU A 340 3.47 -8.50 6.39
CA LEU A 340 2.70 -7.41 6.96
C LEU A 340 3.61 -6.43 7.68
N PHE A 341 3.49 -5.16 7.32
CA PHE A 341 4.24 -4.06 7.93
C PHE A 341 3.32 -3.15 8.72
N SER A 342 3.50 -3.05 10.02
CA SER A 342 2.87 -2.04 10.86
C SER A 342 3.88 -0.95 11.17
N ALA A 343 3.72 0.22 10.55
CA ALA A 343 4.58 1.38 10.75
C ALA A 343 3.73 2.64 11.02
N PRO A 344 2.90 2.66 12.08
CA PRO A 344 2.17 3.86 12.48
C PRO A 344 3.14 4.98 12.90
N LEU A 345 2.74 6.24 12.67
CA LEU A 345 3.56 7.40 12.99
C LEU A 345 3.46 7.79 14.46
N VAL A 346 2.27 7.64 15.04
CA VAL A 346 1.96 8.08 16.41
C VAL A 346 1.01 7.10 17.12
N GLY A 347 1.11 7.06 18.44
CA GLY A 347 0.10 6.51 19.35
C GLY A 347 -0.64 7.62 20.08
N LYS A 348 -1.76 7.26 20.73
CA LYS A 348 -2.49 8.13 21.66
C LYS A 348 -2.34 7.57 23.06
N ASP A 349 -2.02 8.43 24.02
CA ASP A 349 -2.09 8.08 25.42
C ASP A 349 -3.54 8.10 25.95
N ILE A 350 -3.70 7.70 27.21
CA ILE A 350 -5.01 7.69 27.92
C ILE A 350 -5.67 9.06 28.01
N HIS A 351 -4.90 10.15 27.86
CA HIS A 351 -5.40 11.52 27.87
C HIS A 351 -5.67 12.05 26.45
N GLY A 352 -5.55 11.20 25.43
CA GLY A 352 -5.77 11.54 24.02
C GLY A 352 -4.62 12.32 23.38
N LYS A 353 -3.47 12.48 24.05
CA LYS A 353 -2.31 13.18 23.52
C LYS A 353 -1.49 12.25 22.64
N TYR A 354 -1.07 12.78 21.49
CA TYR A 354 -0.24 12.06 20.55
C TYR A 354 1.21 11.94 21.04
N HIS A 355 1.78 10.75 20.93
CA HIS A 355 3.20 10.50 21.12
C HIS A 355 3.78 9.78 19.90
N PRO A 356 5.04 10.03 19.53
CA PRO A 356 5.66 9.38 18.39
C PRO A 356 5.87 7.88 18.66
N ILE A 357 5.74 7.07 17.61
CA ILE A 357 6.20 5.68 17.58
C ILE A 357 7.57 5.62 16.91
N ALA A 358 8.43 4.70 17.37
CA ALA A 358 9.74 4.52 16.78
C ALA A 358 9.63 4.05 15.32
N GLU A 359 10.38 4.70 14.41
CA GLU A 359 10.38 4.31 13.00
C GLU A 359 11.06 2.95 12.81
N LEU A 360 10.47 2.12 11.95
CA LEU A 360 11.03 0.83 11.52
C LEU A 360 11.49 0.94 10.08
N ASP A 361 12.70 0.46 9.75
CA ASP A 361 13.20 0.42 8.37
C ASP A 361 12.63 -0.79 7.59
N VAL A 362 11.29 -0.83 7.51
CA VAL A 362 10.51 -1.87 6.82
C VAL A 362 10.86 -1.98 5.33
N LYS A 363 11.29 -0.86 4.72
CA LYS A 363 11.71 -0.82 3.32
C LYS A 363 13.00 -1.64 3.12
N ARG A 364 13.99 -1.46 3.99
CA ARG A 364 15.23 -2.23 3.94
C ARG A 364 14.98 -3.70 4.26
N GLU A 365 14.20 -3.97 5.30
CA GLU A 365 13.82 -5.33 5.69
C GLU A 365 13.17 -6.10 4.53
N TYR A 366 12.19 -5.48 3.86
CA TYR A 366 11.54 -6.07 2.69
C TYR A 366 12.52 -6.31 1.53
N SER A 367 13.42 -5.37 1.25
CA SER A 367 14.44 -5.53 0.20
C SER A 367 15.38 -6.71 0.49
N ILE A 368 15.76 -6.91 1.75
CA ILE A 368 16.60 -8.02 2.18
C ILE A 368 15.86 -9.35 2.03
N LEU A 369 14.60 -9.41 2.45
CA LEU A 369 13.74 -10.58 2.27
C LEU A 369 13.66 -10.97 0.78
N GLN A 370 13.36 -10.00 -0.09
CA GLN A 370 13.32 -10.22 -1.55
C GLN A 370 14.65 -10.73 -2.08
N LYS A 371 15.78 -10.11 -1.70
CA LYS A 371 17.12 -10.55 -2.12
C LYS A 371 17.41 -11.98 -1.70
N SER A 372 17.02 -12.35 -0.47
CA SER A 372 17.24 -13.70 0.08
C SER A 372 16.45 -14.76 -0.70
N LEU A 373 15.20 -14.47 -1.05
CA LEU A 373 14.38 -15.38 -1.88
C LEU A 373 14.91 -15.47 -3.33
N VAL A 374 15.41 -14.37 -3.89
CA VAL A 374 16.03 -14.35 -5.22
C VAL A 374 17.38 -15.09 -5.24
N GLU A 375 18.13 -15.03 -4.14
CA GLU A 375 19.37 -15.78 -3.99
C GLU A 375 19.08 -17.28 -3.85
N ALA A 376 18.09 -17.64 -3.03
CA ALA A 376 17.66 -19.02 -2.86
C ALA A 376 17.19 -19.64 -4.20
N SER A 377 16.46 -18.91 -5.04
CA SER A 377 15.96 -19.46 -6.32
C SER A 377 17.04 -19.85 -7.32
N LYS A 378 18.29 -19.41 -7.11
CA LYS A 378 19.46 -19.79 -7.93
C LYS A 378 20.11 -21.09 -7.46
N PHE A 379 19.68 -21.64 -6.33
CA PHE A 379 20.22 -22.86 -5.76
C PHE A 379 19.59 -24.10 -6.41
N ALA A 380 20.42 -25.11 -6.71
CA ALA A 380 19.96 -26.44 -7.10
C ALA A 380 20.80 -27.49 -6.37
N LYS A 381 20.13 -28.45 -5.73
CA LYS A 381 20.76 -29.55 -5.01
C LYS A 381 20.62 -30.83 -5.83
N ARG A 382 21.72 -31.57 -6.02
CA ARG A 382 21.63 -32.95 -6.53
C ARG A 382 21.30 -33.87 -5.35
N PRO A 383 20.29 -34.76 -5.44
CA PRO A 383 20.09 -35.80 -4.44
C PRO A 383 21.37 -36.65 -4.32
N ALA A 384 21.77 -37.00 -3.09
CA ALA A 384 22.84 -37.97 -2.92
C ALA A 384 22.39 -39.31 -3.53
N ALA A 385 23.24 -39.95 -4.32
CA ALA A 385 22.95 -41.28 -4.85
C ALA A 385 22.71 -42.22 -3.67
N ILE A 386 21.54 -42.85 -3.63
CA ILE A 386 21.30 -43.97 -2.72
C ILE A 386 22.33 -45.02 -3.12
N ASN A 387 23.16 -45.46 -2.17
CA ASN A 387 24.11 -46.54 -2.39
C ASN A 387 23.33 -47.77 -2.83
N ASP A 388 23.39 -48.12 -4.12
CA ASP A 388 23.04 -49.44 -4.64
C ASP A 388 24.05 -50.45 -4.09
N ALA A 389 23.87 -50.83 -2.83
CA ALA A 389 24.45 -52.04 -2.27
C ALA A 389 23.62 -53.23 -2.78
N GLY A 390 23.77 -53.59 -4.05
CA GLY A 390 23.11 -54.76 -4.60
C GLY A 390 23.09 -54.87 -6.12
N GLY A 391 24.17 -55.41 -6.69
CA GLY A 391 24.08 -56.17 -7.95
C GLY A 391 24.62 -55.49 -9.21
N ASN A 392 25.66 -56.11 -9.77
CA ASN A 392 26.18 -55.90 -11.12
C ASN A 392 25.07 -55.65 -12.15
N ASN A 393 25.14 -54.53 -12.89
CA ASN A 393 25.02 -54.47 -14.36
C ASN A 393 25.11 -53.02 -14.91
N GLY A 394 26.12 -52.77 -15.76
CA GLY A 394 26.16 -51.66 -16.75
C GLY A 394 26.70 -50.30 -16.26
N PRO A 395 27.28 -49.46 -17.13
CA PRO A 395 27.65 -48.09 -16.80
C PRO A 395 26.37 -47.31 -16.46
N GLY A 396 26.21 -47.02 -15.16
CA GLY A 396 24.97 -46.51 -14.58
C GLY A 396 24.44 -45.26 -15.27
N THR A 397 23.17 -45.30 -15.64
CA THR A 397 22.37 -44.14 -16.02
C THR A 397 22.32 -43.18 -14.83
N MET A 398 23.26 -42.24 -14.76
CA MET A 398 23.31 -41.20 -13.72
C MET A 398 21.96 -40.49 -13.64
N SER A 399 21.28 -40.61 -12.49
CA SER A 399 19.99 -39.95 -12.26
C SER A 399 20.11 -38.44 -12.53
N ARG A 400 19.31 -37.95 -13.47
CA ARG A 400 19.27 -36.57 -13.98
C ARG A 400 18.34 -35.66 -13.17
N ILE A 401 18.01 -36.06 -11.94
CA ILE A 401 17.04 -35.37 -11.09
C ILE A 401 17.77 -34.35 -10.21
N TYR A 402 17.34 -33.09 -10.28
CA TYR A 402 17.78 -32.01 -9.39
C TYR A 402 16.64 -31.60 -8.47
N GLN A 403 16.95 -31.24 -7.23
CA GLN A 403 16.05 -30.61 -6.30
C GLN A 403 16.26 -29.09 -6.32
N CYS A 404 15.24 -28.36 -6.75
CA CYS A 404 15.28 -26.91 -6.88
C CYS A 404 14.20 -26.27 -5.98
N PRO A 405 14.45 -25.08 -5.41
CA PRO A 405 13.44 -24.34 -4.68
C PRO A 405 12.18 -24.10 -5.51
N ARG A 406 11.02 -24.34 -4.89
CA ARG A 406 9.72 -24.04 -5.49
C ARG A 406 9.47 -22.54 -5.57
N GLN A 407 8.49 -22.18 -6.41
CA GLN A 407 8.01 -20.82 -6.52
C GLN A 407 7.31 -20.37 -5.24
N ILE A 408 7.98 -19.54 -4.43
CA ILE A 408 7.35 -18.84 -3.30
C ILE A 408 6.66 -17.57 -3.84
N SER A 409 5.35 -17.47 -3.62
CA SER A 409 4.54 -16.27 -3.89
C SER A 409 4.61 -15.35 -2.67
N VAL A 410 4.86 -14.06 -2.87
CA VAL A 410 4.94 -13.10 -1.76
C VAL A 410 3.80 -12.10 -1.86
N VAL A 411 3.01 -11.99 -0.79
CA VAL A 411 1.94 -10.99 -0.66
C VAL A 411 2.34 -10.02 0.45
N ALA A 412 2.73 -8.80 0.08
CA ALA A 412 3.15 -7.78 1.04
C ALA A 412 2.11 -6.66 1.14
N LYS A 413 1.71 -6.28 2.35
CA LYS A 413 0.77 -5.19 2.65
C LYS A 413 1.14 -4.45 3.93
N PHE A 414 0.60 -3.24 4.11
CA PHE A 414 0.61 -2.57 5.41
C PHE A 414 -0.45 -3.20 6.32
N ALA A 415 -0.13 -3.36 7.60
CA ALA A 415 -0.94 -4.10 8.56
C ALA A 415 -2.06 -3.22 9.12
N ASN A 416 -3.28 -3.52 8.71
CA ASN A 416 -4.51 -3.08 9.36
C ASN A 416 -5.44 -4.29 9.54
N THR A 417 -6.54 -4.14 10.25
CA THR A 417 -7.46 -5.25 10.56
C THR A 417 -7.97 -5.93 9.28
N ASP A 418 -8.31 -5.16 8.24
CA ASP A 418 -8.85 -5.69 6.98
C ASP A 418 -7.80 -6.46 6.16
N THR A 419 -6.59 -5.94 6.05
CA THR A 419 -5.49 -6.57 5.31
C THR A 419 -4.98 -7.81 6.01
N PHE A 420 -4.90 -7.79 7.35
CA PHE A 420 -4.58 -8.95 8.16
C PHE A 420 -5.67 -10.03 7.98
N ARG A 421 -6.95 -9.67 8.16
CA ARG A 421 -8.07 -10.58 7.96
C ARG A 421 -8.07 -11.16 6.55
N ALA A 422 -7.91 -10.33 5.52
CA ALA A 422 -7.83 -10.80 4.14
C ALA A 422 -6.66 -11.77 3.92
N MET A 423 -5.49 -11.53 4.53
CA MET A 423 -4.34 -12.42 4.40
C MET A 423 -4.57 -13.77 5.08
N VAL A 424 -5.20 -13.77 6.26
CA VAL A 424 -5.59 -14.99 6.97
C VAL A 424 -6.66 -15.76 6.21
N THR A 425 -7.72 -15.08 5.74
CA THR A 425 -8.84 -15.69 4.99
C THR A 425 -8.39 -16.26 3.64
N LEU A 426 -7.52 -15.57 2.90
CA LEU A 426 -6.98 -16.06 1.63
C LEU A 426 -5.98 -17.21 1.82
N GLY A 427 -5.40 -17.34 3.01
CA GLY A 427 -4.43 -18.35 3.38
C GLY A 427 -2.99 -17.97 2.98
N CYS A 428 -2.06 -18.20 3.91
CA CYS A 428 -0.62 -18.16 3.66
C CYS A 428 0.07 -19.21 4.51
N ARG A 429 1.17 -19.79 4.00
CA ARG A 429 1.92 -20.85 4.70
C ARG A 429 2.85 -20.29 5.77
N ALA A 430 3.42 -19.12 5.50
CA ALA A 430 4.25 -18.38 6.43
C ALA A 430 3.86 -16.89 6.43
N LEU A 431 3.99 -16.25 7.58
CA LEU A 431 3.71 -14.83 7.78
C LEU A 431 4.93 -14.14 8.39
N HIS A 432 5.45 -13.13 7.70
CA HIS A 432 6.40 -12.17 8.25
C HIS A 432 5.61 -10.96 8.75
N PHE A 433 5.58 -10.75 10.07
CA PHE A 433 5.01 -9.54 10.65
C PHE A 433 6.14 -8.66 11.18
N SER A 434 6.22 -7.42 10.73
CA SER A 434 7.16 -6.41 11.22
C SER A 434 6.38 -5.23 11.77
N GLY A 435 6.61 -4.87 13.03
CA GLY A 435 5.80 -3.88 13.72
C GLY A 435 6.19 -3.66 15.17
N HIS A 436 5.30 -3.00 15.93
CA HIS A 436 5.45 -2.77 17.36
C HIS A 436 4.30 -3.42 18.14
N GLY A 437 4.48 -3.53 19.45
CA GLY A 437 3.44 -3.93 20.38
C GLY A 437 3.89 -3.67 21.82
N ASP A 438 2.97 -3.88 22.74
CA ASP A 438 3.25 -3.93 24.18
C ASP A 438 2.93 -5.33 24.72
N GLU A 439 2.92 -5.48 26.05
CA GLU A 439 2.69 -6.76 26.71
C GLU A 439 1.30 -7.37 26.42
N ASN A 440 0.32 -6.54 26.04
CA ASN A 440 -1.08 -6.94 25.90
C ASN A 440 -1.63 -6.70 24.48
N HIS A 441 -0.96 -5.87 23.68
CA HIS A 441 -1.46 -5.41 22.39
C HIS A 441 -0.41 -5.52 21.27
N LEU A 442 -0.91 -5.95 20.11
CA LEU A 442 -0.25 -5.84 18.81
C LEU A 442 -0.67 -4.53 18.15
N TYR A 443 0.28 -3.72 17.68
CA TYR A 443 -0.07 -2.46 17.03
C TYR A 443 -0.27 -2.67 15.54
N PHE A 444 -1.49 -2.44 15.05
CA PHE A 444 -1.82 -2.25 13.64
C PHE A 444 -1.93 -0.77 13.32
N GLU A 445 -2.14 -0.46 12.04
CA GLU A 445 -2.47 0.88 11.57
C GLU A 445 -3.99 1.04 11.44
N ASP A 446 -4.48 2.23 11.77
CA ASP A 446 -5.85 2.67 11.48
C ASP A 446 -6.06 3.07 9.99
N GLY A 447 -5.02 2.91 9.16
CA GLY A 447 -4.99 3.39 7.79
C GLY A 447 -4.69 4.89 7.63
N MET A 448 -4.51 5.64 8.72
CA MET A 448 -4.25 7.09 8.74
C MET A 448 -2.93 7.45 9.44
N GLY A 449 -2.25 6.46 10.01
CA GLY A 449 -0.97 6.60 10.71
C GLY A 449 -1.05 6.72 12.22
N LEU A 450 -2.21 6.41 12.78
CA LEU A 450 -2.37 6.17 14.20
C LEU A 450 -2.22 4.67 14.49
N VAL A 451 -1.69 4.36 15.67
CA VAL A 451 -1.75 3.00 16.23
C VAL A 451 -3.21 2.59 16.44
N HIS A 452 -3.56 1.43 15.91
CA HIS A 452 -4.74 0.67 16.28
C HIS A 452 -4.29 -0.54 17.11
N PRO A 453 -4.45 -0.49 18.45
CA PRO A 453 -4.01 -1.59 19.32
C PRO A 453 -4.98 -2.76 19.23
N ILE A 454 -4.45 -3.95 18.93
CA ILE A 454 -5.17 -5.21 18.87
C ILE A 454 -4.82 -6.05 20.10
N PRO A 455 -5.75 -6.26 21.04
CA PRO A 455 -5.53 -7.15 22.18
C PRO A 455 -5.25 -8.59 21.72
N HIS A 456 -4.52 -9.38 22.52
CA HIS A 456 -4.26 -10.79 22.20
C HIS A 456 -5.53 -11.61 21.91
N LYS A 457 -6.61 -11.36 22.66
CA LYS A 457 -7.91 -11.99 22.40
C LYS A 457 -8.48 -11.60 21.04
N GLY A 458 -8.34 -10.33 20.65
CA GLY A 458 -8.74 -9.85 19.32
C GLY A 458 -7.93 -10.52 18.19
N LEU A 459 -6.64 -10.80 18.41
CA LEU A 459 -5.83 -11.57 17.46
C LEU A 459 -6.37 -12.99 17.28
N GLN A 460 -6.75 -13.67 18.38
CA GLN A 460 -7.36 -15.00 18.32
C GLN A 460 -8.70 -15.00 17.59
N GLU A 461 -9.53 -13.97 17.82
CA GLU A 461 -10.81 -13.77 17.11
C GLU A 461 -10.58 -13.57 15.61
N LEU A 462 -9.57 -12.80 15.20
CA LEU A 462 -9.22 -12.59 13.80
C LEU A 462 -8.78 -13.88 13.10
N PHE A 463 -8.07 -14.78 13.81
CA PHE A 463 -7.73 -16.11 13.27
C PHE A 463 -8.94 -17.04 13.22
N SER A 464 -9.76 -17.05 14.27
CA SER A 464 -10.95 -17.93 14.37
C SER A 464 -12.03 -17.56 13.35
N ALA A 465 -12.19 -16.27 13.04
CA ALA A 465 -13.13 -15.78 12.04
C ALA A 465 -12.73 -16.16 10.59
N GLY A 466 -11.47 -16.58 10.37
CA GLY A 466 -10.98 -17.07 9.08
C GLY A 466 -11.51 -18.45 8.67
N GLY A 467 -12.25 -19.13 9.56
CA GLY A 467 -12.85 -20.44 9.34
C GLY A 467 -12.39 -21.45 10.40
N ALA A 468 -13.30 -22.32 10.86
CA ALA A 468 -13.05 -23.36 11.86
C ALA A 468 -12.21 -24.56 11.33
N GLY A 469 -11.47 -24.38 10.23
CA GLY A 469 -10.57 -25.39 9.65
C GLY A 469 -9.13 -25.23 10.14
N GLU A 470 -8.28 -26.23 9.91
CA GLU A 470 -6.84 -26.12 10.16
C GLU A 470 -6.27 -24.90 9.42
N SER A 471 -5.69 -23.96 10.18
CA SER A 471 -5.02 -22.80 9.61
C SER A 471 -3.90 -23.27 8.67
N THR A 472 -3.87 -22.72 7.46
CA THR A 472 -2.77 -22.99 6.51
C THR A 472 -1.45 -22.36 6.97
N LEU A 473 -1.51 -21.43 7.92
CA LEU A 473 -0.37 -20.73 8.49
C LEU A 473 0.38 -21.62 9.48
N ARG A 474 1.62 -21.97 9.12
CA ARG A 474 2.47 -22.85 9.93
C ARG A 474 3.61 -22.13 10.63
N LEU A 475 4.06 -21.02 10.05
CA LEU A 475 5.20 -20.25 10.53
C LEU A 475 4.84 -18.76 10.62
N VAL A 476 5.07 -18.16 11.78
CA VAL A 476 5.07 -16.70 11.94
C VAL A 476 6.45 -16.23 12.37
N PHE A 477 6.96 -15.19 11.73
CA PHE A 477 8.12 -14.45 12.23
C PHE A 477 7.66 -13.05 12.64
N VAL A 478 7.77 -12.75 13.94
CA VAL A 478 7.45 -11.45 14.54
C VAL A 478 8.72 -10.63 14.73
N SER A 479 9.01 -9.81 13.71
CA SER A 479 10.07 -8.80 13.72
C SER A 479 9.59 -7.54 14.45
N ALA A 480 9.51 -7.62 15.78
CA ALA A 480 9.12 -6.51 16.65
C ALA A 480 10.04 -6.41 17.88
N CYS A 481 10.31 -5.20 18.35
CA CYS A 481 10.97 -5.00 19.65
C CYS A 481 10.02 -5.46 20.76
N SER A 482 10.50 -6.20 21.77
CA SER A 482 9.63 -6.77 22.81
C SER A 482 8.59 -7.77 22.26
N SER A 483 8.95 -8.58 21.25
CA SER A 483 7.98 -9.49 20.59
C SER A 483 7.65 -10.77 21.34
N ALA A 484 8.13 -10.97 22.58
CA ALA A 484 7.85 -12.20 23.31
C ALA A 484 6.36 -12.41 23.62
N PRO A 485 5.65 -11.45 24.25
CA PRO A 485 4.20 -11.58 24.48
C PRO A 485 3.42 -11.80 23.18
N LEU A 486 3.84 -11.10 22.12
CA LEU A 486 3.24 -11.22 20.78
C LEU A 486 3.46 -12.60 20.16
N ALA A 487 4.68 -13.15 20.27
CA ALA A 487 5.00 -14.47 19.78
C ALA A 487 4.17 -15.55 20.52
N TYR A 488 4.02 -15.42 21.83
CA TYR A 488 3.12 -16.30 22.60
C TYR A 488 1.66 -16.14 22.20
N ALA A 489 1.19 -14.94 21.85
CA ALA A 489 -0.15 -14.74 21.34
C ALA A 489 -0.39 -15.50 20.02
N PHE A 490 0.59 -15.51 19.11
CA PHE A 490 0.52 -16.32 17.88
C PHE A 490 0.55 -17.83 18.16
N VAL A 491 1.33 -18.29 19.15
CA VAL A 491 1.31 -19.69 19.60
C VAL A 491 -0.07 -20.06 20.15
N ALA A 492 -0.69 -19.18 20.94
CA ALA A 492 -2.03 -19.38 21.48
C ALA A 492 -3.12 -19.44 20.39
N CYS A 493 -2.87 -18.88 19.20
CA CYS A 493 -3.70 -19.05 18.01
C CYS A 493 -3.51 -20.41 17.31
N GLY A 494 -2.72 -21.33 17.87
CA GLY A 494 -2.47 -22.66 17.33
C GLY A 494 -1.40 -22.73 16.25
N ILE A 495 -0.55 -21.70 16.15
CA ILE A 495 0.51 -21.67 15.13
C ILE A 495 1.70 -22.53 15.59
N PRO A 496 2.11 -23.55 14.82
CA PRO A 496 3.13 -24.52 15.24
C PRO A 496 4.52 -23.93 15.43
N HIS A 497 4.87 -22.90 14.65
CA HIS A 497 6.20 -22.31 14.67
C HIS A 497 6.11 -20.79 14.71
N VAL A 498 6.65 -20.20 15.78
CA VAL A 498 6.68 -18.75 15.92
C VAL A 498 8.09 -18.30 16.30
N ILE A 499 8.66 -17.41 15.51
CA ILE A 499 9.94 -16.77 15.80
C ILE A 499 9.66 -15.39 16.37
N GLY A 500 10.28 -15.10 17.51
CA GLY A 500 10.19 -13.82 18.19
C GLY A 500 11.50 -13.42 18.86
N VAL A 501 11.42 -12.39 19.70
CA VAL A 501 12.54 -11.73 20.37
C VAL A 501 12.22 -11.62 21.85
N ARG A 502 13.10 -12.16 22.70
CA ARG A 502 12.91 -12.33 24.15
C ARG A 502 12.97 -11.02 24.95
N THR A 503 13.62 -9.96 24.47
CA THR A 503 13.95 -8.78 25.29
C THR A 503 13.19 -7.51 24.93
N ASN A 504 12.84 -6.70 25.94
CA ASN A 504 12.33 -5.32 25.82
C ASN A 504 13.40 -4.31 25.38
N GLN A 505 14.62 -4.77 25.10
CA GLN A 505 15.69 -3.92 24.57
C GLN A 505 15.60 -3.90 23.05
N LYS A 506 15.77 -2.70 22.46
CA LYS A 506 15.90 -2.55 21.01
C LYS A 506 16.99 -3.51 20.51
N ILE A 507 16.63 -4.41 19.61
CA ILE A 507 17.64 -5.12 18.81
C ILE A 507 18.26 -4.06 17.89
N GLU A 508 19.59 -4.12 17.72
CA GLU A 508 20.24 -3.32 16.69
C GLU A 508 19.68 -3.72 15.32
N ASP A 509 19.18 -2.78 14.52
CA ASP A 509 18.56 -3.07 13.21
C ASP A 509 19.40 -4.02 12.35
N TYR A 510 20.74 -3.92 12.45
CA TYR A 510 21.70 -4.81 11.79
C TYR A 510 21.54 -6.30 12.14
N ALA A 511 21.22 -6.63 13.39
CA ALA A 511 21.03 -8.01 13.82
C ALA A 511 19.72 -8.60 13.31
N ALA A 512 18.62 -7.85 13.36
CA ALA A 512 17.34 -8.27 12.78
C ALA A 512 17.46 -8.48 11.26
N ILE A 513 18.18 -7.58 10.59
CA ILE A 513 18.50 -7.68 9.16
C ILE A 513 19.29 -8.95 8.84
N GLU A 514 20.38 -9.22 9.58
CA GLU A 514 21.23 -10.38 9.33
C GLU A 514 20.48 -11.69 9.62
N PHE A 515 19.68 -11.71 10.69
CA PHE A 515 18.80 -12.84 11.01
C PHE A 515 17.81 -13.11 9.87
N THR A 516 17.05 -12.09 9.46
CA THR A 516 16.05 -12.20 8.37
C THR A 516 16.69 -12.71 7.08
N ARG A 517 17.87 -12.19 6.72
CA ARG A 517 18.61 -12.61 5.51
C ARG A 517 18.95 -14.10 5.56
N ALA A 518 19.61 -14.54 6.62
CA ALA A 518 20.06 -15.91 6.78
C ALA A 518 18.88 -16.89 6.93
N PHE A 519 17.84 -16.49 7.68
CA PHE A 519 16.65 -17.29 7.91
C PHE A 519 15.88 -17.56 6.62
N TYR A 520 15.50 -16.53 5.86
CA TYR A 520 14.72 -16.72 4.63
C TYR A 520 15.52 -17.39 3.52
N LEU A 521 16.84 -17.18 3.45
CA LEU A 521 17.70 -17.94 2.55
C LEU A 521 17.67 -19.43 2.89
N ALA A 522 17.85 -19.79 4.16
CA ALA A 522 17.77 -21.17 4.62
C ALA A 522 16.39 -21.80 4.37
N LEU A 523 15.32 -21.10 4.76
CA LEU A 523 13.94 -21.56 4.63
C LEU A 523 13.56 -21.81 3.16
N ALA A 524 13.90 -20.88 2.26
CA ALA A 524 13.61 -21.00 0.83
C ALA A 524 14.45 -22.07 0.13
N THR A 525 15.60 -22.47 0.69
CA THR A 525 16.38 -23.62 0.22
C THR A 525 15.87 -24.98 0.74
N GLY A 526 14.68 -25.01 1.35
CA GLY A 526 14.02 -26.24 1.79
C GLY A 526 14.59 -26.83 3.07
N LYS A 527 15.20 -26.02 3.93
CA LYS A 527 15.63 -26.46 5.26
C LYS A 527 14.44 -26.45 6.24
N PRO A 528 14.44 -27.36 7.25
CA PRO A 528 13.48 -27.31 8.35
C PRO A 528 13.48 -25.97 9.09
N VAL A 529 12.39 -25.63 9.77
CA VAL A 529 12.29 -24.38 10.55
C VAL A 529 13.39 -24.30 11.60
N GLY A 530 13.58 -25.34 12.43
CA GLY A 530 14.59 -25.34 13.49
C GLY A 530 16.02 -25.20 12.95
N ALA A 531 16.31 -25.85 11.82
CA ALA A 531 17.61 -25.70 11.15
C ALA A 531 17.80 -24.27 10.59
N SER A 532 16.76 -23.70 9.97
CA SER A 532 16.79 -22.34 9.42
C SER A 532 16.99 -21.29 10.52
N PHE A 533 16.32 -21.46 11.65
CA PHE A 533 16.47 -20.64 12.85
C PHE A 533 17.90 -20.71 13.40
N THR A 534 18.45 -21.92 13.55
CA THR A 534 19.82 -22.13 14.04
C THR A 534 20.85 -21.47 13.12
N ILE A 535 20.70 -21.58 11.80
CA ILE A 535 21.57 -20.92 10.82
C ILE A 535 21.52 -19.40 10.99
N ALA A 536 20.32 -18.83 11.16
CA ALA A 536 20.13 -17.40 11.34
C ALA A 536 20.77 -16.90 12.64
N GLN A 537 20.59 -17.62 13.76
CA GLN A 537 21.26 -17.31 15.02
C GLN A 537 22.78 -17.35 14.89
N GLN A 538 23.34 -18.36 14.21
CA GLN A 538 24.79 -18.43 13.99
C GLN A 538 25.29 -17.30 13.10
N SER A 539 24.52 -16.88 12.09
CA SER A 539 24.87 -15.72 11.25
C SER A 539 24.98 -14.43 12.07
N VAL A 540 24.02 -14.19 12.97
CA VAL A 540 24.05 -13.07 13.91
C VAL A 540 25.25 -13.20 14.87
N ALA A 541 25.45 -14.38 15.48
CA ALA A 541 26.50 -14.62 16.46
C ALA A 541 27.93 -14.45 15.92
N LYS A 542 28.12 -14.55 14.61
CA LYS A 542 29.41 -14.40 13.92
C LYS A 542 29.53 -13.11 13.10
N SER A 543 28.55 -12.23 13.15
CA SER A 543 28.57 -10.99 12.37
C SER A 543 29.56 -9.97 12.95
N PRO A 544 30.49 -9.42 12.14
CA PRO A 544 31.45 -8.42 12.61
C PRO A 544 30.83 -7.04 12.85
N ASN A 545 29.63 -6.79 12.30
CA ASN A 545 28.97 -5.48 12.34
C ASN A 545 28.02 -5.30 13.53
N ILE A 546 27.91 -6.32 14.39
CA ILE A 546 27.00 -6.33 15.54
C ILE A 546 27.84 -6.27 16.81
N ARG A 547 27.47 -5.40 17.76
CA ARG A 547 28.16 -5.32 19.05
C ARG A 547 27.66 -6.41 19.97
N GLY A 548 28.57 -7.20 20.55
CA GLY A 548 28.19 -8.34 21.39
C GLY A 548 27.33 -9.38 20.65
N PRO A 549 27.77 -9.88 19.48
CA PRO A 549 26.92 -10.63 18.54
C PRO A 549 26.30 -11.90 19.14
N MET A 550 27.03 -12.60 20.02
CA MET A 550 26.52 -13.79 20.73
C MET A 550 25.33 -13.46 21.63
N ALA A 551 25.46 -12.43 22.47
CA ALA A 551 24.38 -12.01 23.37
C ALA A 551 23.16 -11.48 22.61
N VAL A 552 23.35 -10.92 21.40
CA VAL A 552 22.24 -10.49 20.54
C VAL A 552 21.57 -11.68 19.85
N ALA A 553 22.33 -12.68 19.40
CA ALA A 553 21.79 -13.90 18.79
C ALA A 553 20.88 -14.68 19.75
N GLU A 554 21.25 -14.75 21.03
CA GLU A 554 20.47 -15.40 22.09
C GLU A 554 19.14 -14.69 22.40
N LYS A 555 18.93 -13.46 21.90
CA LYS A 555 17.65 -12.75 22.05
C LYS A 555 16.57 -13.31 21.13
N PHE A 556 16.93 -13.94 20.02
CA PHE A 556 15.96 -14.59 19.13
C PHE A 556 15.50 -15.90 19.77
N MET A 557 14.20 -16.16 19.72
CA MET A 557 13.59 -17.38 20.23
C MET A 557 12.69 -18.01 19.17
N LEU A 558 12.62 -19.33 19.20
CA LEU A 558 11.72 -20.15 18.41
C LEU A 558 10.75 -20.82 19.38
N LEU A 559 9.46 -20.67 19.13
CA LEU A 559 8.38 -21.16 19.97
C LEU A 559 7.49 -22.15 19.19
N PRO A 560 6.85 -23.10 19.89
CA PRO A 560 7.05 -23.44 21.32
C PRO A 560 8.45 -23.98 21.61
N GLU A 561 9.07 -23.68 22.77
CA GLU A 561 10.47 -24.07 23.02
C GLU A 561 10.70 -25.60 22.95
N ASP A 562 9.70 -26.39 23.35
CA ASP A 562 9.70 -27.86 23.31
C ASP A 562 8.97 -28.44 22.07
N GLY A 563 8.69 -27.61 21.07
CA GLY A 563 7.97 -28.01 19.86
C GLY A 563 8.84 -28.77 18.85
N ASP A 564 8.21 -29.64 18.05
CA ASP A 564 8.88 -30.23 16.88
C ASP A 564 8.98 -29.19 15.76
N HIS A 565 10.20 -28.70 15.50
CA HIS A 565 10.50 -27.73 14.44
C HIS A 565 11.16 -28.37 13.20
N SER A 566 10.94 -29.67 12.98
CA SER A 566 11.46 -30.40 11.82
C SER A 566 10.67 -30.15 10.52
N GLU A 567 9.53 -29.46 10.59
CA GLU A 567 8.70 -29.15 9.43
C GLU A 567 9.47 -28.32 8.37
N ILE A 568 9.31 -28.71 7.11
CA ILE A 568 9.80 -27.94 5.95
C ILE A 568 8.65 -27.12 5.38
N ILE A 569 8.70 -25.81 5.60
CA ILE A 569 7.65 -24.87 5.14
C ILE A 569 7.56 -24.81 3.62
N PHE A 570 8.70 -24.78 2.94
CA PHE A 570 8.79 -24.70 1.48
C PHE A 570 9.63 -25.86 0.91
N PRO A 571 9.01 -27.02 0.62
CA PRO A 571 9.73 -28.17 0.10
C PRO A 571 10.29 -27.94 -1.31
N LEU A 572 11.45 -28.54 -1.60
CA LEU A 572 12.08 -28.50 -2.93
C LEU A 572 11.27 -29.31 -3.96
N ALA A 573 11.28 -28.89 -5.22
CA ALA A 573 10.73 -29.65 -6.34
C ALA A 573 11.82 -30.47 -7.02
N ALA A 574 11.50 -31.73 -7.34
CA ALA A 574 12.34 -32.57 -8.20
C ALA A 574 12.13 -32.20 -9.67
N VAL A 575 13.21 -32.00 -10.42
CA VAL A 575 13.21 -31.62 -11.83
C VAL A 575 14.15 -32.53 -12.61
N GLU A 576 13.65 -33.16 -13.68
CA GLU A 576 14.44 -34.00 -14.58
C GLU A 576 15.13 -33.16 -15.68
N SER A 577 16.44 -33.33 -15.87
CA SER A 577 17.20 -32.56 -16.86
C SER A 577 17.06 -33.15 -18.28
N SER A 578 16.19 -32.58 -19.11
CA SER A 578 16.09 -32.91 -20.54
C SER A 578 16.82 -31.94 -21.47
N SER A 579 17.20 -30.75 -21.01
CA SER A 579 18.05 -29.79 -21.73
C SER A 579 18.64 -28.77 -20.75
N THR A 580 19.69 -28.04 -21.17
CA THR A 580 20.39 -26.99 -20.40
C THR A 580 19.48 -26.26 -19.43
N ILE A 581 19.70 -26.45 -18.12
CA ILE A 581 18.97 -25.73 -17.07
C ILE A 581 19.35 -24.28 -17.20
N ASN A 582 18.52 -23.50 -17.90
CA ASN A 582 18.68 -22.06 -17.99
C ASN A 582 18.24 -21.51 -16.63
N LEU A 583 19.18 -21.48 -15.67
CA LEU A 583 19.06 -20.75 -14.40
C LEU A 583 19.10 -19.23 -14.69
N GLU A 584 18.32 -18.77 -15.67
CA GLU A 584 18.14 -17.35 -15.88
C GLU A 584 17.62 -16.75 -14.56
N PRO A 585 18.16 -15.61 -14.12
CA PRO A 585 17.65 -14.92 -12.95
C PRO A 585 16.14 -14.73 -13.13
N MET A 586 15.35 -15.45 -12.33
CA MET A 586 13.89 -15.44 -12.44
C MET A 586 13.39 -13.98 -12.48
N LYS A 587 12.62 -13.64 -13.52
CA LYS A 587 12.23 -12.26 -13.91
C LYS A 587 11.76 -11.44 -12.68
N LYS A 588 12.34 -10.24 -12.50
CA LYS A 588 12.15 -9.29 -11.37
C LYS A 588 10.69 -8.82 -11.09
N LYS A 589 9.69 -9.19 -11.91
CA LYS A 589 8.29 -8.75 -11.78
C LYS A 589 7.48 -9.45 -10.67
N ARG A 590 8.13 -10.27 -9.82
CA ARG A 590 7.46 -11.29 -9.01
C ARG A 590 7.08 -10.85 -7.60
N TYR A 591 7.73 -9.82 -7.07
CA TYR A 591 7.45 -9.32 -5.73
C TYR A 591 6.68 -8.00 -5.80
N PRO A 592 5.65 -7.80 -4.97
CA PRO A 592 4.90 -6.55 -4.98
C PRO A 592 5.86 -5.39 -4.64
N LYS A 593 5.87 -4.36 -5.49
CA LYS A 593 6.59 -3.11 -5.24
C LYS A 593 5.74 -2.22 -4.34
N LEU A 594 5.94 -2.31 -3.02
CA LEU A 594 5.30 -1.41 -2.06
C LEU A 594 5.89 0.00 -2.12
N TRP A 595 7.21 0.09 -2.32
CA TRP A 595 7.94 1.33 -2.52
C TRP A 595 8.44 1.41 -3.96
N PHE A 596 8.33 2.59 -4.56
CA PHE A 596 8.75 2.87 -5.93
C PHE A 596 9.93 3.86 -5.96
N ASP A 597 10.66 3.86 -7.06
CA ASP A 597 11.94 4.58 -7.21
C ASP A 597 11.77 6.12 -7.22
N ASP A 598 10.55 6.60 -7.49
CA ASP A 598 10.23 8.04 -7.54
C ASP A 598 10.07 8.70 -6.15
N LEU A 599 10.16 7.93 -5.05
CA LEU A 599 10.03 8.47 -3.69
C LEU A 599 11.29 9.27 -3.28
N PRO A 600 11.13 10.39 -2.56
CA PRO A 600 12.26 11.20 -2.13
C PRO A 600 13.14 10.45 -1.13
N ALA A 601 14.45 10.70 -1.19
CA ALA A 601 15.34 10.33 -0.11
C ALA A 601 14.96 11.11 1.17
N MET A 602 14.93 10.39 2.30
CA MET A 602 14.74 10.99 3.61
C MET A 602 15.99 11.76 4.03
N CYS A 603 15.78 12.84 4.79
CA CYS A 603 16.88 13.64 5.34
C CYS A 603 17.63 12.85 6.42
N GLN A 604 18.96 12.93 6.43
CA GLN A 604 19.77 12.37 7.52
C GLN A 604 19.45 13.07 8.84
N GLY A 605 19.25 12.31 9.91
CA GLY A 605 18.92 12.84 11.24
C GLY A 605 17.51 13.42 11.36
N PHE A 606 16.57 13.05 10.46
CA PHE A 606 15.17 13.43 10.60
C PHE A 606 14.58 12.85 11.91
N CYS A 607 14.13 13.71 12.80
CA CYS A 607 13.56 13.32 14.09
C CYS A 607 12.57 14.36 14.61
N ASN A 608 11.81 14.01 15.66
CA ASN A 608 10.93 14.91 16.42
C ASN A 608 9.86 15.64 15.56
N ARG A 609 9.41 15.03 14.46
CA ARG A 609 8.36 15.57 13.57
C ARG A 609 7.21 14.59 13.29
N SER A 610 7.18 13.43 13.95
CA SER A 610 6.21 12.37 13.64
C SER A 610 4.76 12.81 13.85
N VAL A 611 4.51 13.66 14.84
CA VAL A 611 3.17 14.20 15.13
C VAL A 611 2.71 15.17 14.04
N GLU A 612 3.58 16.05 13.57
CA GLU A 612 3.28 16.97 12.47
C GLU A 612 3.07 16.21 11.16
N VAL A 613 3.94 15.23 10.85
CA VAL A 613 3.78 14.35 9.69
C VAL A 613 2.44 13.61 9.78
N TYR A 614 2.09 13.05 10.93
CA TYR A 614 0.80 12.39 11.14
C TYR A 614 -0.39 13.31 10.86
N LYS A 615 -0.41 14.53 11.41
CA LYS A 615 -1.51 15.48 11.17
C LYS A 615 -1.68 15.82 9.69
N ILE A 616 -0.56 15.96 8.96
CA ILE A 616 -0.57 16.20 7.52
C ILE A 616 -1.09 14.95 6.77
N CYS A 617 -0.58 13.76 7.10
CA CYS A 617 -1.04 12.50 6.52
C CYS A 617 -2.54 12.29 6.75
N LEU A 618 -3.02 12.54 7.98
CA LEU A 618 -4.42 12.47 8.35
C LEU A 618 -5.27 13.38 7.46
N ALA A 619 -4.87 14.65 7.29
CA ALA A 619 -5.58 15.59 6.42
C ALA A 619 -5.59 15.16 4.94
N LEU A 620 -4.52 14.52 4.46
CA LEU A 620 -4.45 14.02 3.10
C LEU A 620 -5.28 12.75 2.91
N MET A 621 -5.29 11.84 3.88
CA MET A 621 -5.86 10.51 3.75
C MET A 621 -7.36 10.45 4.05
N MET A 622 -7.95 11.48 4.67
CA MET A 622 -9.37 11.47 5.02
C MET A 622 -10.27 11.34 3.78
N THR A 623 -11.21 10.41 3.84
CA THR A 623 -12.08 9.97 2.73
C THR A 623 -13.14 10.99 2.33
N GLN A 624 -13.35 12.04 3.13
CA GLN A 624 -14.15 13.19 2.74
C GLN A 624 -13.40 14.05 1.71
N SER A 625 -13.38 13.56 0.47
CA SER A 625 -12.70 14.11 -0.71
C SER A 625 -13.10 15.54 -1.07
N ARG A 626 -14.10 16.13 -0.41
CA ARG A 626 -14.58 17.50 -0.65
C ARG A 626 -13.88 18.59 0.18
N ILE A 627 -13.09 18.27 1.20
CA ILE A 627 -12.65 19.30 2.17
C ILE A 627 -11.14 19.61 2.10
N THR A 628 -10.23 18.62 2.06
CA THR A 628 -8.77 18.90 2.17
C THR A 628 -7.90 18.11 1.19
N ARG A 629 -7.77 18.63 -0.03
CA ARG A 629 -6.89 18.06 -1.08
C ARG A 629 -5.61 18.86 -1.30
N LEU A 630 -5.51 20.00 -0.63
CA LEU A 630 -4.39 20.94 -0.70
C LEU A 630 -3.86 21.20 0.70
N VAL A 631 -2.60 20.84 0.92
CA VAL A 631 -1.90 21.09 2.18
C VAL A 631 -0.70 21.99 1.94
N THR A 632 -0.56 23.03 2.75
CA THR A 632 0.59 23.94 2.72
C THR A 632 1.37 23.84 4.02
N ILE A 633 2.65 23.49 3.93
CA ILE A 633 3.59 23.43 5.05
C ILE A 633 4.35 24.76 5.10
N CYS A 634 4.16 25.52 6.18
CA CYS A 634 4.72 26.85 6.38
C CYS A 634 5.75 26.92 7.51
N GLY A 635 6.57 27.98 7.47
CA GLY A 635 7.55 28.28 8.51
C GLY A 635 8.81 28.95 7.99
N GLU A 636 9.67 29.37 8.91
CA GLU A 636 10.91 30.09 8.61
C GLU A 636 11.89 29.27 7.74
N GLU A 637 12.91 29.93 7.20
CA GLU A 637 13.96 29.24 6.45
C GLU A 637 14.69 28.22 7.32
N GLY A 638 14.97 27.03 6.77
CA GLY A 638 15.73 26.01 7.49
C GLY A 638 14.96 25.27 8.59
N ILE A 639 13.67 25.55 8.78
CA ILE A 639 12.82 24.91 9.80
C ILE A 639 12.52 23.42 9.52
N GLY A 640 12.80 22.94 8.30
CA GLY A 640 12.61 21.54 7.90
C GLY A 640 11.39 21.24 7.01
N LYS A 641 10.78 22.25 6.37
CA LYS A 641 9.58 22.09 5.51
C LYS A 641 9.73 20.99 4.45
N THR A 642 10.81 21.04 3.67
CA THR A 642 11.12 20.04 2.62
C THR A 642 11.27 18.64 3.20
N ALA A 643 11.95 18.50 4.34
CA ALA A 643 12.11 17.21 5.00
C ALA A 643 10.78 16.62 5.47
N VAL A 644 9.89 17.45 6.04
CA VAL A 644 8.54 17.02 6.44
C VAL A 644 7.70 16.63 5.20
N ALA A 645 7.77 17.40 4.12
CA ALA A 645 7.06 17.07 2.87
C ALA A 645 7.54 15.73 2.28
N HIS A 646 8.84 15.46 2.31
CA HIS A 646 9.41 14.18 1.89
C HIS A 646 8.99 13.02 2.80
N ALA A 647 8.91 13.25 4.11
CA ALA A 647 8.43 12.27 5.07
C ALA A 647 6.95 11.90 4.80
N VAL A 648 6.10 12.91 4.59
CA VAL A 648 4.70 12.72 4.21
C VAL A 648 4.59 11.94 2.90
N ALA A 649 5.40 12.27 1.89
CA ALA A 649 5.40 11.56 0.62
C ALA A 649 5.81 10.09 0.77
N ASN A 650 6.83 9.79 1.58
CA ASN A 650 7.26 8.41 1.87
C ASN A 650 6.23 7.62 2.67
N TYR A 651 5.42 8.28 3.51
CA TYR A 651 4.39 7.63 4.29
C TYR A 651 3.10 7.37 3.48
N VAL A 652 2.58 8.43 2.85
CA VAL A 652 1.30 8.42 2.12
C VAL A 652 1.43 7.69 0.78
N GLY A 653 2.55 7.88 0.08
CA GLY A 653 2.78 7.32 -1.25
C GLY A 653 2.48 5.82 -1.34
N PRO A 654 3.20 4.96 -0.60
CA PRO A 654 2.97 3.51 -0.60
C PRO A 654 1.57 3.06 -0.19
N ARG A 655 0.80 3.90 0.52
CA ARG A 655 -0.52 3.54 1.08
C ARG A 655 -1.70 3.90 0.17
N ILE A 656 -1.60 4.98 -0.60
CA ILE A 656 -2.73 5.48 -1.40
C ILE A 656 -2.44 5.62 -2.90
N THR A 657 -1.18 5.45 -3.34
CA THR A 657 -0.75 5.68 -4.73
C THR A 657 -0.13 4.42 -5.36
N SER A 658 0.05 4.42 -6.69
CA SER A 658 0.80 3.40 -7.44
C SER A 658 2.19 3.89 -7.86
N GLU A 659 2.98 3.02 -8.48
CA GLU A 659 4.21 3.39 -9.19
C GLU A 659 3.97 4.54 -10.17
N GLY A 660 4.70 5.65 -9.97
CA GLY A 660 4.53 6.91 -10.70
C GLY A 660 3.40 7.82 -10.18
N GLY A 661 2.73 7.45 -9.09
CA GLY A 661 1.66 8.24 -8.47
C GLY A 661 2.13 9.31 -7.47
N VAL A 662 3.42 9.30 -7.10
CA VAL A 662 4.05 10.36 -6.30
C VAL A 662 5.04 11.11 -7.18
N ARG A 663 4.96 12.45 -7.20
CA ARG A 663 5.92 13.29 -7.92
C ARG A 663 6.28 14.54 -7.16
N ILE A 664 7.57 14.88 -7.17
CA ILE A 664 8.09 16.10 -6.55
C ILE A 664 8.53 17.07 -7.63
N PHE A 665 8.04 18.30 -7.54
CA PHE A 665 8.42 19.43 -8.37
C PHE A 665 9.16 20.45 -7.49
N SER A 666 10.48 20.55 -7.66
CA SER A 666 11.26 21.58 -6.95
C SER A 666 11.09 22.92 -7.65
N VAL A 667 10.17 23.75 -7.15
CA VAL A 667 9.93 25.10 -7.64
C VAL A 667 11.12 26.01 -7.32
N ALA A 668 11.77 25.79 -6.17
CA ALA A 668 13.00 26.49 -5.82
C ALA A 668 14.11 26.25 -6.87
N LYS A 669 14.29 25.00 -7.33
CA LYS A 669 15.27 24.69 -8.37
C LYS A 669 14.91 25.32 -9.71
N LEU A 670 13.63 25.24 -10.12
CA LEU A 670 13.18 25.89 -11.36
C LEU A 670 13.38 27.41 -11.34
N ALA A 671 13.19 28.04 -10.18
CA ALA A 671 13.45 29.47 -10.00
C ALA A 671 14.96 29.78 -10.08
N GLN A 672 15.81 28.94 -9.50
CA GLN A 672 17.26 29.10 -9.59
C GLN A 672 17.76 28.97 -11.03
N ASP A 673 17.29 27.95 -11.75
CA ASP A 673 17.66 27.73 -13.16
C ASP A 673 17.25 28.94 -14.04
N GLU A 674 16.08 29.54 -13.79
CA GLU A 674 15.64 30.75 -14.50
C GLU A 674 16.53 31.96 -14.18
N MET A 675 16.93 32.12 -12.91
CA MET A 675 17.83 33.20 -12.51
C MET A 675 19.21 33.04 -13.16
N ASP A 676 19.75 31.83 -13.20
CA ASP A 676 21.05 31.54 -13.80
C ASP A 676 21.04 31.74 -15.32
N GLU A 677 19.95 31.32 -16.00
CA GLU A 677 19.70 31.63 -17.42
C GLU A 677 19.67 33.14 -17.67
N HIS A 678 18.99 33.90 -16.81
CA HIS A 678 18.86 35.35 -16.93
C HIS A 678 20.20 36.06 -16.75
N VAL A 679 21.00 35.68 -15.74
CA VAL A 679 22.36 36.19 -15.52
C VAL A 679 23.26 35.84 -16.71
N GLY A 680 23.16 34.61 -17.23
CA GLY A 680 23.92 34.17 -18.41
C GLY A 680 23.52 34.89 -19.71
N MET A 681 22.28 35.34 -19.85
CA MET A 681 21.81 36.14 -20.99
C MET A 681 22.18 37.61 -20.87
N MET A 682 22.12 38.19 -19.66
CA MET A 682 22.62 39.54 -19.38
C MET A 682 24.12 39.65 -19.65
N ARG A 683 24.92 38.64 -19.26
CA ARG A 683 26.35 38.58 -19.62
C ARG A 683 26.62 38.50 -21.12
N ARG A 684 25.63 38.08 -21.92
CA ARG A 684 25.72 37.97 -23.38
C ARG A 684 25.09 39.16 -24.13
N ASN A 685 24.70 40.22 -23.42
CA ASN A 685 24.04 41.42 -23.99
C ASN A 685 22.79 41.11 -24.85
N ILE A 686 22.04 40.05 -24.51
CA ILE A 686 20.79 39.72 -25.20
C ILE A 686 19.66 40.48 -24.50
N ASN A 687 18.95 41.34 -25.22
CA ASN A 687 17.80 42.09 -24.72
C ASN A 687 16.64 41.15 -24.34
N ILE A 688 16.23 41.15 -23.06
CA ILE A 688 15.12 40.32 -22.58
C ILE A 688 13.85 41.16 -22.53
N ALA A 689 13.08 41.12 -23.61
CA ALA A 689 11.66 41.44 -23.57
C ALA A 689 10.89 40.20 -23.09
N ASN A 690 10.46 40.14 -21.83
CA ASN A 690 9.12 39.68 -21.43
C ASN A 690 8.91 39.50 -19.92
N GLY A 691 7.86 40.15 -19.40
CA GLY A 691 7.34 40.05 -18.04
C GLY A 691 6.44 38.82 -17.76
N ARG A 692 6.74 37.65 -18.35
CA ARG A 692 6.02 36.40 -18.03
C ARG A 692 6.85 35.54 -17.08
N CYS A 693 6.21 34.98 -16.05
CA CYS A 693 6.85 34.07 -15.09
C CYS A 693 7.17 32.74 -15.79
N ARG A 694 8.42 32.51 -16.23
CA ARG A 694 8.80 31.29 -16.96
C ARG A 694 8.74 30.06 -16.05
N VAL A 695 9.03 30.22 -14.74
CA VAL A 695 8.88 29.17 -13.72
C VAL A 695 7.48 28.56 -13.74
N LEU A 696 6.43 29.37 -13.69
CA LEU A 696 5.04 28.87 -13.61
C LEU A 696 4.66 28.10 -14.87
N THR A 697 4.97 28.62 -16.06
CA THR A 697 4.68 27.94 -17.33
C THR A 697 5.43 26.62 -17.47
N ARG A 698 6.69 26.56 -17.01
CA ARG A 698 7.47 25.33 -17.00
C ARG A 698 6.89 24.30 -16.02
N LEU A 699 6.49 24.75 -14.83
CA LEU A 699 5.80 23.93 -13.84
C LEU A 699 4.48 23.37 -14.40
N GLU A 700 3.65 24.22 -15.01
CA GLU A 700 2.38 23.85 -15.66
C GLU A 700 2.58 22.74 -16.70
N THR A 701 3.62 22.85 -17.53
CA THR A 701 3.94 21.85 -18.56
C THR A 701 4.37 20.53 -17.92
N MET A 702 5.29 20.57 -16.96
CA MET A 702 5.76 19.38 -16.25
C MET A 702 4.64 18.65 -15.50
N VAL A 703 3.73 19.40 -14.86
CA VAL A 703 2.56 18.85 -14.15
C VAL A 703 1.58 18.24 -15.15
N SER A 704 1.28 18.94 -16.24
CA SER A 704 0.35 18.46 -17.27
C SER A 704 0.83 17.18 -17.94
N ASP A 705 2.12 17.10 -18.26
CA ASP A 705 2.72 15.92 -18.89
C ASP A 705 2.67 14.71 -17.95
N HIS A 706 2.98 14.93 -16.66
CA HIS A 706 2.90 13.88 -15.65
C HIS A 706 1.45 13.38 -15.46
N LEU A 707 0.48 14.29 -15.38
CA LEU A 707 -0.94 13.91 -15.29
C LEU A 707 -1.37 13.09 -16.51
N LYS A 708 -1.03 13.52 -17.72
CA LYS A 708 -1.36 12.78 -18.95
C LYS A 708 -0.74 11.39 -18.99
N GLN A 709 0.52 11.27 -18.56
CA GLN A 709 1.26 10.01 -18.56
C GLN A 709 0.65 8.97 -17.61
N HIS A 710 0.08 9.40 -16.48
CA HIS A 710 -0.39 8.50 -15.42
C HIS A 710 -1.92 8.42 -15.28
N LYS A 711 -2.70 9.26 -15.98
CA LYS A 711 -4.17 9.31 -15.90
C LYS A 711 -4.85 7.94 -16.10
N ALA A 712 -4.49 7.23 -17.18
CA ALA A 712 -5.09 5.93 -17.49
C ALA A 712 -4.83 4.87 -16.41
N ARG A 713 -3.65 4.89 -15.77
CA ARG A 713 -3.31 3.94 -14.69
C ARG A 713 -4.08 4.24 -13.42
N ILE A 714 -4.26 5.52 -13.13
CA ILE A 714 -4.99 6.01 -11.96
C ILE A 714 -6.47 5.65 -12.05
N GLU A 715 -7.08 5.91 -13.20
CA GLU A 715 -8.49 5.57 -13.45
C GLU A 715 -8.74 4.06 -13.40
N PHE A 716 -7.80 3.25 -13.89
CA PHE A 716 -7.90 1.79 -13.86
C PHE A 716 -7.78 1.19 -12.44
N ASN A 717 -6.87 1.70 -11.62
CA ASN A 717 -6.63 1.18 -10.26
C ASN A 717 -7.48 1.85 -9.17
N GLY A 718 -8.24 2.90 -9.49
CA GLY A 718 -9.00 3.69 -8.51
C GLY A 718 -8.13 4.36 -7.44
N GLN A 719 -6.85 4.62 -7.74
CA GLN A 719 -5.86 5.12 -6.78
C GLN A 719 -5.72 6.65 -6.79
N HIS A 720 -5.03 7.20 -5.80
CA HIS A 720 -4.75 8.63 -5.71
C HIS A 720 -3.39 9.01 -6.32
N MET A 721 -3.23 10.28 -6.64
CA MET A 721 -1.96 10.89 -7.01
C MET A 721 -1.55 11.93 -5.96
N LEU A 722 -0.28 11.94 -5.58
CA LEU A 722 0.30 12.89 -4.64
C LEU A 722 1.39 13.72 -5.34
N MET A 723 1.18 15.02 -5.42
CA MET A 723 2.19 15.96 -5.90
C MET A 723 2.77 16.77 -4.74
N VAL A 724 4.09 16.85 -4.66
CA VAL A 724 4.79 17.76 -3.76
C VAL A 724 5.38 18.89 -4.60
N MET A 725 4.98 20.15 -4.36
CA MET A 725 5.68 21.30 -4.92
C MET A 725 6.53 21.94 -3.83
N ASP A 726 7.85 21.78 -3.97
CA ASP A 726 8.81 22.17 -2.94
C ASP A 726 9.44 23.52 -3.26
N GLY A 727 9.39 24.45 -2.30
CA GLY A 727 10.00 25.77 -2.38
C GLY A 727 9.20 26.77 -3.22
N CYS A 728 7.90 26.90 -2.96
CA CYS A 728 6.99 27.77 -3.71
C CYS A 728 7.17 29.28 -3.41
N ASP A 729 8.11 29.67 -2.55
CA ASP A 729 8.34 31.07 -2.15
C ASP A 729 8.46 32.02 -3.35
N TYR A 730 9.15 31.61 -4.43
CA TYR A 730 9.30 32.44 -5.63
C TYR A 730 7.97 32.80 -6.31
N LEU A 731 7.00 31.87 -6.30
CA LEU A 731 5.67 32.07 -6.88
C LEU A 731 4.76 32.91 -5.97
N LEU A 732 5.04 32.92 -4.66
CA LEU A 732 4.22 33.62 -3.65
C LEU A 732 4.67 35.04 -3.33
N ARG A 733 5.87 35.46 -3.78
CA ARG A 733 6.45 36.78 -3.49
C ARG A 733 5.65 37.98 -4.02
N ASN A 734 4.94 37.82 -5.14
CA ASN A 734 4.19 38.90 -5.79
C ASN A 734 2.73 38.48 -5.93
N ASP A 735 1.80 39.35 -5.57
CA ASP A 735 0.36 39.06 -5.59
C ASP A 735 -0.14 38.62 -6.97
N SER A 736 0.34 39.25 -8.06
CA SER A 736 -0.01 38.84 -9.43
C SER A 736 0.51 37.43 -9.80
N ARG A 737 1.65 37.01 -9.24
CA ARG A 737 2.18 35.64 -9.45
C ARG A 737 1.42 34.64 -8.58
N ARG A 738 1.13 35.02 -7.34
CA ARG A 738 0.34 34.25 -6.38
C ARG A 738 -1.05 33.95 -6.94
N ASP A 739 -1.74 34.94 -7.47
CA ASP A 739 -3.09 34.76 -8.03
C ASP A 739 -3.09 33.84 -9.25
N ARG A 740 -2.11 33.96 -10.15
CA ARG A 740 -1.95 33.03 -11.27
C ARG A 740 -1.68 31.60 -10.80
N PHE A 741 -0.82 31.44 -9.79
CA PHE A 741 -0.55 30.14 -9.20
C PHE A 741 -1.79 29.56 -8.52
N ARG A 742 -2.61 30.38 -7.85
CA ARG A 742 -3.91 29.97 -7.29
C ARG A 742 -4.88 29.50 -8.37
N VAL A 743 -4.96 30.20 -9.51
CA VAL A 743 -5.79 29.77 -10.66
C VAL A 743 -5.33 28.40 -11.15
N PHE A 744 -4.03 28.24 -11.38
CA PHE A 744 -3.45 26.97 -11.80
C PHE A 744 -3.77 25.82 -10.82
N LEU A 745 -3.57 26.02 -9.52
CA LEU A 745 -3.88 25.02 -8.49
C LEU A 745 -5.38 24.66 -8.48
N SER A 746 -6.26 25.65 -8.62
CA SER A 746 -7.70 25.44 -8.72
C SER A 746 -8.06 24.59 -9.93
N ASP A 747 -7.48 24.88 -11.10
CA ASP A 747 -7.76 24.18 -12.35
C ASP A 747 -7.32 22.72 -12.28
N ILE A 748 -6.12 22.45 -11.77
CA ILE A 748 -5.64 21.06 -11.66
C ILE A 748 -6.42 20.25 -10.62
N LEU A 749 -6.85 20.86 -9.50
CA LEU A 749 -7.64 20.18 -8.48
C LEU A 749 -9.07 19.89 -8.95
N THR A 750 -9.66 20.82 -9.71
CA THR A 750 -11.02 20.67 -10.27
C THR A 750 -11.07 19.57 -11.32
N ASN A 751 -10.07 19.51 -12.20
CA ASN A 751 -10.04 18.54 -13.31
C ASN A 751 -9.59 17.13 -12.91
N ASN A 752 -9.03 16.94 -11.71
CA ASN A 752 -8.45 15.66 -11.29
C ASN A 752 -8.89 15.29 -9.87
N ALA A 753 -10.06 14.66 -9.69
CA ALA A 753 -10.62 14.36 -8.36
C ALA A 753 -9.70 13.53 -7.44
N SER A 754 -8.87 12.65 -8.01
CA SER A 754 -7.94 11.79 -7.26
C SER A 754 -6.61 12.46 -6.90
N LEU A 755 -6.38 13.72 -7.31
CA LEU A 755 -5.14 14.47 -7.05
C LEU A 755 -5.14 15.10 -5.66
N LYS A 756 -4.03 14.92 -4.95
CA LYS A 756 -3.68 15.54 -3.66
C LYS A 756 -2.36 16.30 -3.81
N ILE A 757 -2.26 17.46 -3.17
CA ILE A 757 -1.12 18.37 -3.33
C ILE A 757 -0.57 18.76 -1.95
N VAL A 758 0.75 18.66 -1.79
CA VAL A 758 1.51 19.20 -0.66
C VAL A 758 2.44 20.29 -1.17
N LEU A 759 2.40 21.45 -0.53
CA LEU A 759 3.18 22.63 -0.91
C LEU A 759 4.09 23.03 0.25
N THR A 760 5.31 23.47 -0.06
CA THR A 760 6.20 24.05 0.95
C THR A 760 6.50 25.51 0.62
N ALA A 761 6.32 26.40 1.59
CA ALA A 761 6.53 27.84 1.45
C ALA A 761 6.80 28.49 2.82
N ARG A 762 7.28 29.73 2.86
CA ARG A 762 7.35 30.49 4.13
C ARG A 762 5.98 30.98 4.58
N THR A 763 5.13 31.37 3.64
CA THR A 763 3.80 31.95 3.89
C THR A 763 2.71 31.10 3.25
N SER A 764 1.49 31.25 3.75
CA SER A 764 0.28 30.67 3.15
C SER A 764 0.08 31.16 1.71
N ILE A 765 -0.65 30.38 0.92
CA ILE A 765 -1.01 30.72 -0.46
C ILE A 765 -2.23 31.62 -0.48
N CYS A 766 -3.17 31.37 0.44
CA CYS A 766 -4.39 32.14 0.59
C CYS A 766 -4.37 32.98 1.87
N ALA A 767 -4.99 34.15 1.80
CA ALA A 767 -5.33 34.96 2.97
C ALA A 767 -6.69 34.55 3.58
N ASP A 768 -7.55 33.96 2.76
CA ASP A 768 -8.93 33.54 3.04
C ASP A 768 -9.08 32.03 3.29
N GLY A 769 -7.98 31.28 3.33
CA GLY A 769 -7.98 29.83 3.63
C GLY A 769 -8.51 28.92 2.52
N ALA A 770 -8.81 29.44 1.33
CA ALA A 770 -9.30 28.64 0.20
C ALA A 770 -8.69 29.08 -1.14
N VAL A 771 -8.33 28.10 -1.98
CA VAL A 771 -7.95 28.34 -3.38
C VAL A 771 -9.20 28.18 -4.25
N ARG A 772 -9.94 29.27 -4.44
CA ARG A 772 -11.09 29.36 -5.38
C ARG A 772 -12.09 28.18 -5.27
N GLY A 773 -12.52 27.86 -4.05
CA GLY A 773 -13.47 26.77 -3.77
C GLY A 773 -12.85 25.45 -3.30
N HIS A 774 -11.51 25.33 -3.31
CA HIS A 774 -10.78 24.22 -2.68
C HIS A 774 -10.19 24.67 -1.35
N GLY A 775 -10.48 23.95 -0.26
CA GLY A 775 -9.92 24.26 1.07
C GLY A 775 -8.41 24.07 1.13
N GLU A 776 -7.68 25.09 1.59
CA GLU A 776 -6.26 25.00 1.90
C GLU A 776 -6.09 24.66 3.38
N ARG A 777 -5.37 23.58 3.69
CA ARG A 777 -5.01 23.25 5.07
C ARG A 777 -3.58 23.65 5.37
N LEU A 778 -3.43 24.65 6.24
CA LEU A 778 -2.15 25.22 6.62
C LEU A 778 -1.55 24.48 7.83
N TYR A 779 -0.29 24.07 7.72
CA TYR A 779 0.49 23.52 8.81
C TYR A 779 1.78 24.32 9.01
N THR A 780 1.83 25.11 10.07
CA THR A 780 3.01 25.90 10.43
C THR A 780 3.94 25.10 11.33
N LEU A 781 5.19 24.92 10.90
CA LEU A 781 6.21 24.22 11.67
C LEU A 781 6.81 25.14 12.75
N SER A 782 6.89 24.62 13.98
CA SER A 782 7.50 25.28 15.13
C SER A 782 9.01 25.03 15.21
N LYS A 783 9.74 25.88 15.93
CA LYS A 783 11.14 25.64 16.30
C LYS A 783 11.23 24.48 17.29
N PHE A 784 12.37 23.77 17.29
CA PHE A 784 12.60 22.73 18.29
C PHE A 784 12.84 23.34 19.66
N ASP A 785 12.29 22.69 20.68
CA ASP A 785 12.73 22.90 22.05
C ASP A 785 14.18 22.39 22.21
N MET A 786 14.86 22.85 23.25
CA MET A 786 16.28 22.53 23.42
C MET A 786 16.53 21.04 23.62
N LYS A 787 15.55 20.30 24.16
CA LYS A 787 15.61 18.84 24.29
C LYS A 787 15.57 18.16 22.92
N SER A 788 14.62 18.50 22.05
CA SER A 788 14.57 17.95 20.69
C SER A 788 15.77 18.38 19.85
N ALA A 789 16.23 19.62 20.02
CA ALA A 789 17.44 20.13 19.37
C ALA A 789 18.68 19.34 19.78
N THR A 790 18.80 18.99 21.07
CA THR A 790 19.88 18.13 21.60
C THR A 790 19.82 16.74 20.99
N MET A 791 18.63 16.13 20.93
CA MET A 791 18.46 14.80 20.32
C MET A 791 18.85 14.79 18.84
N MET A 792 18.50 15.84 18.08
CA MET A 792 18.93 16.00 16.69
C MET A 792 20.44 16.21 16.58
N LEU A 793 21.05 17.01 17.46
CA LEU A 793 22.48 17.24 17.46
C LEU A 793 23.24 15.92 17.66
N VAL A 794 22.86 15.16 18.69
CA VAL A 794 23.48 13.88 19.04
C VAL A 794 23.31 12.87 17.91
N SER A 795 22.17 12.85 17.20
CA SER A 795 21.93 11.92 16.11
C SER A 795 22.75 12.21 14.85
N LEU A 796 23.18 13.46 14.64
CA LEU A 796 24.00 13.88 13.50
C LEU A 796 25.51 13.77 13.75
N MET A 797 25.94 13.61 15.00
CA MET A 797 27.35 13.55 15.33
C MET A 797 27.94 12.16 15.10
N SER A 798 29.13 12.11 14.51
CA SER A 798 29.88 10.86 14.29
C SER A 798 30.68 10.41 15.51
N ARG A 799 30.90 11.32 16.47
CA ARG A 799 31.60 11.07 17.73
C ARG A 799 30.72 11.47 18.93
N PRO A 800 30.81 10.77 20.07
CA PRO A 800 30.10 11.19 21.27
C PRO A 800 30.69 12.51 21.82
N ILE A 801 29.82 13.46 22.20
CA ILE A 801 30.22 14.67 22.93
C ILE A 801 30.77 14.25 24.30
N ARG A 802 31.96 14.70 24.69
CA ARG A 802 32.54 14.40 26.01
C ARG A 802 32.08 15.43 27.04
N VAL A 803 31.97 15.03 28.31
CA VAL A 803 31.58 15.94 29.41
C VAL A 803 32.61 17.09 29.56
N GLU A 804 33.87 16.82 29.25
CA GLU A 804 34.97 17.80 29.25
C GLU A 804 34.78 18.95 28.25
N GLU A 805 33.95 18.76 27.22
CA GLU A 805 33.65 19.75 26.18
C GLU A 805 32.43 20.62 26.50
N LEU A 806 31.86 20.49 27.71
CA LEU A 806 30.64 21.16 28.14
C LEU A 806 30.89 22.15 29.28
N LYS A 807 32.11 22.69 29.40
CA LYS A 807 32.47 23.56 30.54
C LYS A 807 31.71 24.88 30.52
N HIS A 808 31.33 25.38 29.34
CA HIS A 808 30.52 26.60 29.21
C HIS A 808 29.00 26.36 29.28
N ALA A 809 28.56 25.15 29.65
CA ALA A 809 27.15 24.86 29.87
C ALA A 809 26.60 25.70 31.05
N ARG A 810 25.42 26.30 30.88
CA ARG A 810 24.80 27.14 31.93
C ARG A 810 24.21 26.33 33.08
N ALA A 811 23.90 25.04 32.86
CA ALA A 811 23.32 24.15 33.86
C ALA A 811 24.41 23.34 34.61
N VAL A 812 25.35 24.02 35.26
CA VAL A 812 26.54 23.42 35.91
C VAL A 812 26.19 22.34 36.97
N ASN A 813 24.98 22.36 37.52
CA ASN A 813 24.54 21.46 38.60
C ASN A 813 23.77 20.21 38.14
N SER A 814 23.52 20.01 36.84
CA SER A 814 22.84 18.81 36.34
C SER A 814 23.85 17.69 36.02
N THR A 815 23.59 16.48 36.52
CA THR A 815 24.33 15.27 36.16
C THR A 815 23.88 14.67 34.82
N ASP A 816 22.76 15.13 34.26
CA ASP A 816 22.27 14.65 32.96
C ASP A 816 23.03 15.32 31.81
N LYS A 817 23.79 14.50 31.09
CA LYS A 817 24.56 14.91 29.91
C LYS A 817 23.69 15.60 28.86
N LEU A 818 22.43 15.18 28.67
CA LEU A 818 21.53 15.79 27.69
C LEU A 818 21.11 17.20 28.11
N GLU A 819 20.89 17.44 29.40
CA GLU A 819 20.58 18.78 29.91
C GLU A 819 21.79 19.73 29.81
N LEU A 820 22.99 19.23 30.07
CA LEU A 820 24.22 19.99 29.89
C LEU A 820 24.37 20.46 28.44
N ILE A 821 24.19 19.57 27.47
CA ILE A 821 24.21 19.91 26.04
C ILE A 821 23.10 20.91 25.69
N ALA A 822 21.88 20.69 26.17
CA ALA A 822 20.73 21.57 25.94
C ALA A 822 20.96 23.00 26.45
N SER A 823 21.69 23.15 27.56
CA SER A 823 22.01 24.44 28.17
C SER A 823 23.20 25.17 27.53
N HIS A 824 23.95 24.50 26.66
CA HIS A 824 25.19 25.03 26.10
C HIS A 824 24.93 26.21 25.13
N PRO A 825 25.67 27.34 25.23
CA PRO A 825 25.46 28.53 24.39
C PRO A 825 25.48 28.24 22.89
N ALA A 826 26.41 27.39 22.43
CA ALA A 826 26.53 27.02 21.02
C ALA A 826 25.24 26.37 20.45
N LEU A 827 24.56 25.54 21.23
CA LEU A 827 23.28 24.96 20.81
C LEU A 827 22.15 25.99 20.89
N ARG A 828 22.10 26.81 21.95
CA ARG A 828 21.07 27.86 22.08
C ARG A 828 21.14 28.90 20.96
N ALA A 829 22.33 29.21 20.46
CA ALA A 829 22.53 30.11 19.32
C ALA A 829 21.86 29.62 18.02
N THR A 830 21.57 28.31 17.91
CA THR A 830 20.82 27.76 16.77
C THR A 830 19.34 28.15 16.79
N MET A 831 18.83 28.65 17.93
CA MET A 831 17.42 28.97 18.18
C MET A 831 16.46 27.81 17.88
N GLY A 832 16.93 26.55 17.96
CA GLY A 832 16.11 25.38 17.65
C GLY A 832 15.77 25.23 16.17
N ILE A 833 16.47 25.90 15.26
CA ILE A 833 16.28 25.78 13.82
C ILE A 833 17.08 24.57 13.30
N PRO A 834 16.44 23.52 12.75
CA PRO A 834 17.10 22.29 12.30
C PRO A 834 18.31 22.49 11.37
N LYS A 835 18.22 23.39 10.38
CA LYS A 835 19.35 23.70 9.48
C LYS A 835 20.57 24.18 10.26
N ARG A 836 20.39 25.11 11.20
CA ARG A 836 21.49 25.65 12.04
C ARG A 836 22.06 24.59 12.98
N ILE A 837 21.23 23.66 13.47
CA ILE A 837 21.66 22.53 14.30
C ILE A 837 22.51 21.56 13.47
N ALA A 838 22.12 21.27 12.22
CA ALA A 838 22.91 20.43 11.33
C ALA A 838 24.26 21.09 10.98
N ASP A 839 24.27 22.40 10.72
CA ASP A 839 25.50 23.18 10.50
C ASP A 839 26.42 23.18 11.74
N LEU A 840 25.83 23.20 12.95
CA LEU A 840 26.57 23.04 14.21
C LEU A 840 27.16 21.64 14.35
N ALA A 841 26.39 20.59 14.05
CA ALA A 841 26.85 19.20 14.09
C ALA A 841 28.04 18.97 13.15
N GLY A 842 27.98 19.53 11.93
CA GLY A 842 29.09 19.49 10.98
C GLY A 842 30.38 20.08 11.55
N ARG A 843 30.30 21.25 12.20
CA ARG A 843 31.46 21.89 12.85
C ARG A 843 31.99 21.11 14.07
N LEU A 844 31.10 20.48 14.85
CA LEU A 844 31.46 19.69 16.03
C LEU A 844 32.15 18.37 15.71
N ASN A 845 31.99 17.86 14.49
CA ASN A 845 32.74 16.70 14.05
C ASN A 845 34.24 17.01 13.89
N GLU A 846 34.61 18.27 13.69
CA GLU A 846 35.99 18.73 13.52
C GLU A 846 36.54 19.45 14.77
N THR A 847 35.67 20.02 15.60
CA THR A 847 36.05 20.87 16.75
C THR A 847 35.30 20.52 18.02
N THR A 848 35.83 20.94 19.18
CA THR A 848 35.20 20.75 20.49
C THR A 848 34.13 21.80 20.73
N MET A 849 33.05 21.44 21.44
CA MET A 849 31.88 22.31 21.61
C MET A 849 32.18 23.65 22.29
N ASP A 850 33.07 23.66 23.29
CA ASP A 850 33.54 24.87 23.98
C ASP A 850 34.34 25.86 23.09
N LYS A 851 34.89 25.41 21.95
CA LYS A 851 35.68 26.27 21.04
C LYS A 851 34.84 26.97 19.98
N ILE A 852 33.54 26.69 19.94
CA ILE A 852 32.64 27.28 18.96
C ILE A 852 32.37 28.72 19.37
N GLN A 853 32.84 29.67 18.55
CA GLN A 853 32.53 31.08 18.75
C GLN A 853 31.02 31.31 18.57
N VAL A 854 30.42 31.91 19.60
CA VAL A 854 29.02 32.32 19.60
C VAL A 854 28.99 33.84 19.60
N ASP A 855 28.36 34.46 18.60
CA ASP A 855 28.18 35.91 18.57
C ASP A 855 27.15 36.28 19.65
N GLU A 856 27.57 36.98 20.71
CA GLU A 856 26.73 37.26 21.89
C GLU A 856 25.49 38.10 21.55
N ARG A 857 25.49 38.78 20.39
CA ARG A 857 24.35 39.53 19.87
C ARG A 857 23.13 38.67 19.54
N ASP A 858 23.34 37.41 19.12
CA ASP A 858 22.24 36.47 18.82
C ASP A 858 21.65 35.82 20.08
N VAL A 859 22.36 35.87 21.21
CA VAL A 859 21.93 35.29 22.50
C VAL A 859 21.16 36.32 23.35
N GLY A 860 21.33 37.62 23.08
CA GLY A 860 20.77 38.73 23.84
C GLY A 860 19.26 39.00 23.65
N LEU A 861 18.62 38.41 22.63
CA LEU A 861 17.18 38.56 22.38
C LEU A 861 16.29 37.62 23.22
N LEU A 862 16.88 36.93 24.21
CA LEU A 862 16.24 35.91 25.07
C LEU A 862 16.20 36.31 26.55
N LYS A 863 16.24 37.60 26.87
CA LYS A 863 15.87 38.09 28.21
C LYS A 863 14.38 38.32 28.31
#